data_AF-A0A915XNS0-F1
#
_entry.id   AF-A0A915XNS0-F1
#
_cell.length_a   1.000
_cell.length_b   1.000
_cell.length_c   1.000
_cell.angle_alpha   90.00
_cell.angle_beta   90.00
_cell.angle_gamma   90.00
#
_symmetry.space_group_name_H-M   'P 1'
#
loop_
_entity.id
_entity.type
_entity.pdbx_description
1 polymer ?
#
loop_
_entity_poly.entity_id
_entity_poly.type
_entity_poly.pdbx_seq_one_letter_code
_entity_poly.pdbx_strand_id
1 'polypeptide(L)'
;MVRDTSSLFPGDAWGHLTIRRALGAGPLGHVYRAWDPGLGREVILAIASGATLAEARRDLLREARVLAKVRHPNLAAVLGAERRGGATGVWLETIDGDTLETTLAHVGRFNAREAALIGIDVCQGLQAMHEAGVLHRDLSTRQVVRDRNGRIVVVPFGAGRDAAREALPDLPQPLDDPARGLLGPDGGSGSGPAVADDLVRVGLLLHRLVSGRTDPGTPLRPLADVRADLPLGYIRVVERALSPSPGQGHASARALGTALGTLWTPLPEAPPPPRRRLGRLGAVTALAALIVGIGMVLGAWMTRQAPPPEVRFDVTPEGDEVESVAFSPDGQRLAYTSGGRLRVRALHDETSTALEPPLGARNPFFSQDGQWIYFFGGTSLWRVRFSGGSPQFVAAARRPSSGAALPDGRLLYTVENGASLLVLNADGTSRVVRAQVAGLRMALRWPSFVADGEQVLYSAVDARTGRRALYIGPIAAPADTPDREVMALESNAVAQGGYLYFVRDGVLQVQRLDAGRARLVGTPRPLAGGIVTDPYDEFRVELSVSESGAIAYVGGLRMQRTVRVLDESGHALRDLVAGDVRDLAVSPDGLRVAYERLDPETGGRDIWVVGLDGGTPVRLSRHPAHDVAPTWSPDGLTVYYLSHRTPPGALVSAPADGTGPERVLWIFEAPALPTQVTPDGKRLLYQQEGVQSGWDVWMRPLDGGAATVLVGGPASEQTPALSPDGRWLAYSSPESQGRQVYVEPLPTDGRRWRVSMEHGRQPLWSADGAWLYYHGHERQLVRVRVEGGGNLPAFGPPDLRFTLPLRGYDVRYHYGLAGPGRVVVNVPPAEAPSVPATVILNAPLP
;
A
#
# COMPACT_ATOMS: atom_id res chain seq x y z
N MET A 1 28.19 19.74 -12.98
CA MET A 1 27.93 19.77 -11.53
C MET A 1 28.79 18.70 -10.88
N VAL A 2 29.53 19.06 -9.83
CA VAL A 2 30.36 18.16 -9.02
C VAL A 2 29.46 17.07 -8.44
N ARG A 3 29.77 15.79 -8.68
CA ARG A 3 29.05 14.66 -8.07
C ARG A 3 29.16 14.80 -6.56
N ASP A 4 28.02 14.87 -5.88
CA ASP A 4 27.97 14.77 -4.43
C ASP A 4 28.47 13.37 -4.04
N THR A 5 29.65 13.27 -3.43
CA THR A 5 30.31 12.01 -3.09
C THR A 5 29.67 11.29 -1.90
N SER A 6 28.51 11.74 -1.43
CA SER A 6 27.87 11.28 -0.18
C SER A 6 26.94 10.08 -0.34
N SER A 7 26.45 9.77 -1.55
CA SER A 7 25.57 8.64 -1.80
C SER A 7 26.21 7.59 -2.73
N LEU A 8 26.47 6.40 -2.19
CA LEU A 8 26.87 5.22 -2.97
C LEU A 8 25.66 4.37 -3.37
N PHE A 9 25.70 3.79 -4.56
CA PHE A 9 24.66 2.92 -5.12
C PHE A 9 25.07 1.43 -5.09
N PRO A 10 24.11 0.49 -5.20
CA PRO A 10 24.42 -0.93 -5.38
C PRO A 10 25.41 -1.14 -6.55
N GLY A 11 26.52 -1.83 -6.27
CA GLY A 11 27.60 -2.06 -7.24
C GLY A 11 28.79 -1.09 -7.08
N ASP A 12 28.63 0.04 -6.40
CA ASP A 12 29.74 0.95 -6.10
C ASP A 12 30.73 0.31 -5.11
N ALA A 13 31.97 0.81 -5.11
CA ALA A 13 33.03 0.31 -4.23
C ALA A 13 33.46 1.36 -3.19
N TRP A 14 33.57 0.93 -1.93
CA TRP A 14 34.24 1.67 -0.85
C TRP A 14 35.48 0.89 -0.41
N GLY A 15 36.67 1.34 -0.85
CA GLY A 15 37.89 0.58 -0.64
C GLY A 15 37.82 -0.74 -1.42
N HIS A 16 37.97 -1.85 -0.71
CA HIS A 16 37.76 -3.21 -1.25
C HIS A 16 36.31 -3.70 -1.10
N LEU A 17 35.44 -2.98 -0.39
CA LEU A 17 34.06 -3.38 -0.14
C LEU A 17 33.16 -3.02 -1.32
N THR A 18 32.28 -3.93 -1.72
CA THR A 18 31.25 -3.68 -2.74
C THR A 18 29.91 -3.41 -2.10
N ILE A 19 29.28 -2.27 -2.39
CA ILE A 19 27.97 -1.90 -1.87
C ILE A 19 26.90 -2.82 -2.46
N ARG A 20 26.11 -3.47 -1.62
CA ARG A 20 25.00 -4.34 -2.03
C ARG A 20 23.67 -3.61 -1.99
N ARG A 21 23.41 -2.85 -0.93
CA ARG A 21 22.21 -2.02 -0.78
C ARG A 21 22.41 -0.94 0.27
N ALA A 22 21.70 0.18 0.12
CA ALA A 22 21.55 1.14 1.20
C ALA A 22 20.62 0.56 2.29
N LEU A 23 20.98 0.77 3.55
CA LEU A 23 20.17 0.40 4.72
C LEU A 23 19.45 1.61 5.32
N GLY A 24 19.95 2.82 5.05
CA GLY A 24 19.31 4.08 5.45
C GLY A 24 20.33 5.17 5.76
N ALA A 25 19.84 6.32 6.23
CA ALA A 25 20.65 7.35 6.85
C ALA A 25 20.66 7.13 8.37
N GLY A 26 21.85 6.89 8.92
CA GLY A 26 22.07 6.83 10.35
C GLY A 26 22.61 8.17 10.87
N PRO A 27 22.79 8.30 12.19
CA PRO A 27 23.43 9.45 12.78
C PRO A 27 24.78 9.76 12.10
N LEU A 28 25.57 8.73 11.75
CA LEU A 28 26.94 8.88 11.23
C LEU A 28 26.97 9.30 9.76
N GLY A 29 25.81 9.49 9.12
CA GLY A 29 25.67 9.58 7.68
C GLY A 29 25.08 8.29 7.11
N HIS A 30 25.43 7.93 5.88
CA HIS A 30 24.78 6.83 5.18
C HIS A 30 25.29 5.46 5.62
N VAL A 31 24.37 4.52 5.84
CA VAL A 31 24.66 3.14 6.24
C VAL A 31 24.28 2.19 5.11
N TYR A 32 25.18 1.27 4.81
CA TYR A 32 25.11 0.34 3.68
C TYR A 32 25.34 -1.09 4.15
N ARG A 33 24.69 -2.03 3.46
CA ARG A 33 25.13 -3.42 3.46
C ARG A 33 26.17 -3.56 2.36
N ALA A 34 27.35 -4.05 2.70
CA ALA A 34 28.45 -4.22 1.76
C ALA A 34 29.01 -5.65 1.82
N TRP A 35 29.61 -6.08 0.71
CA TRP A 35 30.30 -7.35 0.58
C TRP A 35 31.80 -7.13 0.65
N ASP A 36 32.49 -7.85 1.52
CA ASP A 36 33.95 -7.94 1.56
C ASP A 36 34.38 -9.14 0.69
N PRO A 37 34.89 -8.92 -0.53
CA PRO A 37 35.32 -10.00 -1.40
C PRO A 37 36.59 -10.70 -0.92
N GLY A 38 37.43 -10.03 -0.11
CA GLY A 38 38.67 -10.62 0.41
C GLY A 38 38.40 -11.61 1.55
N LEU A 39 37.39 -11.32 2.38
CA LEU A 39 36.98 -12.18 3.49
C LEU A 39 35.78 -13.09 3.16
N GLY A 40 35.15 -12.91 2.00
CA GLY A 40 33.97 -13.67 1.57
C GLY A 40 32.77 -13.50 2.52
N ARG A 41 32.54 -12.29 3.04
CA ARG A 41 31.50 -12.03 4.04
C ARG A 41 30.79 -10.70 3.82
N GLU A 42 29.58 -10.60 4.37
CA GLU A 42 28.86 -9.33 4.45
C GLU A 42 29.23 -8.52 5.69
N VAL A 43 29.25 -7.20 5.52
CA VAL A 43 29.54 -6.20 6.55
C VAL A 43 28.52 -5.05 6.49
N ILE A 44 28.37 -4.35 7.60
CA ILE A 44 27.58 -3.12 7.69
C ILE A 44 28.55 -1.94 7.63
N LEU A 45 28.50 -1.13 6.58
CA LEU A 45 29.36 0.02 6.38
C LEU A 45 28.62 1.32 6.70
N ALA A 46 29.13 2.12 7.63
CA ALA A 46 28.66 3.47 7.91
C ALA A 46 29.67 4.51 7.39
N ILE A 47 29.20 5.50 6.62
CA ILE A 47 30.03 6.54 6.00
C ILE A 47 29.65 7.91 6.55
N ALA A 48 30.62 8.60 7.14
CA ALA A 48 30.50 9.97 7.60
C ALA A 48 31.09 10.98 6.60
N SER A 49 30.22 11.83 6.03
CA SER A 49 30.55 12.91 5.09
C SER A 49 30.06 14.27 5.61
N GLY A 50 30.90 15.31 5.53
CA GLY A 50 30.56 16.70 5.93
C GLY A 50 31.77 17.49 6.43
N ALA A 51 32.05 18.65 5.82
CA ALA A 51 33.33 19.40 5.87
C ALA A 51 33.70 20.08 7.20
N THR A 52 32.86 20.05 8.22
CA THR A 52 33.05 20.85 9.43
C THR A 52 33.76 20.05 10.54
N LEU A 53 34.96 20.54 10.87
CA LEU A 53 35.91 20.11 11.91
C LEU A 53 36.69 18.82 11.66
N ALA A 54 37.92 18.98 11.16
CA ALA A 54 38.93 17.94 11.04
C ALA A 54 39.30 17.22 12.38
N GLU A 55 38.81 17.72 13.52
CA GLU A 55 39.00 17.15 14.87
C GLU A 55 37.98 16.04 15.19
N ALA A 56 36.68 16.29 15.00
CA ALA A 56 35.64 15.25 15.14
C ALA A 56 35.89 14.04 14.21
N ARG A 57 36.44 14.30 13.01
CA ARG A 57 36.86 13.26 12.05
C ARG A 57 38.10 12.46 12.49
N ARG A 58 38.97 13.04 13.33
CA ARG A 58 40.16 12.37 13.90
C ARG A 58 39.77 11.46 15.08
N ASP A 59 38.72 11.81 15.81
CA ASP A 59 38.26 11.06 16.98
C ASP A 59 37.51 9.76 16.60
N LEU A 60 36.61 9.78 15.61
CA LEU A 60 35.89 8.57 15.17
C LEU A 60 36.82 7.45 14.68
N LEU A 61 37.85 7.80 13.90
CA LEU A 61 38.83 6.81 13.41
C LEU A 61 39.71 6.27 14.54
N ARG A 62 39.98 7.08 15.58
CA ARG A 62 40.72 6.66 16.77
C ARG A 62 39.88 5.70 17.62
N GLU A 63 38.63 6.05 17.90
CA GLU A 63 37.68 5.22 18.63
C GLU A 63 37.45 3.87 17.92
N ALA A 64 37.28 3.89 16.59
CA ALA A 64 37.14 2.66 15.80
C ALA A 64 38.36 1.73 15.87
N ARG A 65 39.58 2.28 15.92
CA ARG A 65 40.81 1.48 16.09
C ARG A 65 40.93 0.87 17.48
N VAL A 66 40.43 1.54 18.51
CA VAL A 66 40.40 1.01 19.88
C VAL A 66 39.37 -0.10 19.97
N LEU A 67 38.15 0.14 19.48
CA LEU A 67 37.05 -0.82 19.50
C LEU A 67 37.29 -2.05 18.62
N ALA A 68 38.06 -1.94 17.53
CA ALA A 68 38.49 -3.09 16.72
C ALA A 68 39.33 -4.11 17.51
N LYS A 69 39.91 -3.72 18.66
CA LYS A 69 40.65 -4.62 19.57
C LYS A 69 39.76 -5.23 20.66
N VAL A 70 38.54 -4.73 20.83
CA VAL A 70 37.60 -5.19 21.85
C VAL A 70 36.74 -6.29 21.27
N ARG A 71 36.68 -7.44 21.95
CA ARG A 71 35.77 -8.54 21.60
C ARG A 71 34.88 -8.83 22.79
N HIS A 72 33.58 -8.67 22.60
CA HIS A 72 32.60 -8.94 23.65
C HIS A 72 31.30 -9.48 23.02
N PRO A 73 30.64 -10.49 23.60
CA PRO A 73 29.42 -11.07 23.02
C PRO A 73 28.29 -10.06 22.81
N ASN A 74 28.19 -9.05 23.66
CA ASN A 74 27.17 -7.99 23.60
C ASN A 74 27.62 -6.67 22.94
N LEU A 75 28.72 -6.68 22.18
CA LEU A 75 29.22 -5.51 21.45
C LEU A 75 29.53 -5.90 20.01
N ALA A 76 28.99 -5.16 19.04
CA ALA A 76 29.22 -5.42 17.62
C ALA A 76 30.71 -5.23 17.28
N ALA A 77 31.32 -6.25 16.66
CA ALA A 77 32.72 -6.21 16.30
C ALA A 77 32.99 -5.16 15.20
N VAL A 78 33.94 -4.26 15.45
CA VAL A 78 34.47 -3.34 14.45
C VAL A 78 35.49 -4.07 13.58
N LEU A 79 35.15 -4.30 12.32
CA LEU A 79 35.97 -5.09 11.39
C LEU A 79 37.00 -4.22 10.67
N GLY A 80 36.73 -2.94 10.51
CA GLY A 80 37.70 -1.99 9.97
C GLY A 80 37.16 -0.58 9.83
N ALA A 81 38.07 0.32 9.50
CA ALA A 81 37.76 1.72 9.24
C ALA A 81 38.77 2.30 8.26
N GLU A 82 38.29 3.12 7.32
CA GLU A 82 39.09 3.76 6.28
C GLU A 82 38.64 5.19 6.06
N ARG A 83 39.57 6.06 5.67
CA ARG A 83 39.26 7.42 5.22
C ARG A 83 39.46 7.52 3.70
N ARG A 84 38.44 7.98 2.99
CA ARG A 84 38.45 8.12 1.52
C ARG A 84 37.65 9.35 1.08
N GLY A 85 38.21 10.15 0.19
CA GLY A 85 37.51 11.31 -0.40
C GLY A 85 37.02 12.36 0.60
N GLY A 86 37.67 12.51 1.76
CA GLY A 86 37.23 13.42 2.82
C GLY A 86 36.11 12.87 3.72
N ALA A 87 35.64 11.65 3.48
CA ALA A 87 34.70 10.91 4.32
C ALA A 87 35.41 9.78 5.10
N THR A 88 34.85 9.41 6.26
CA THR A 88 35.36 8.30 7.07
C THR A 88 34.33 7.18 7.10
N GLY A 89 34.73 6.00 6.62
CA GLY A 89 33.91 4.79 6.60
C GLY A 89 34.35 3.84 7.70
N VAL A 90 33.40 3.32 8.48
CA VAL A 90 33.64 2.28 9.49
C VAL A 90 32.71 1.13 9.19
N TRP A 91 33.21 -0.11 9.18
CA TRP A 91 32.38 -1.28 8.94
C TRP A 91 32.42 -2.29 10.09
N LEU A 92 31.24 -2.81 10.38
CA LEU A 92 30.94 -3.70 11.49
C LEU A 92 30.56 -5.08 10.97
N GLU A 93 30.58 -6.06 11.87
CA GLU A 93 29.92 -7.33 11.58
C GLU A 93 28.43 -7.15 11.30
N THR A 94 27.90 -8.01 10.42
CA THR A 94 26.46 -8.10 10.18
C THR A 94 25.81 -8.90 11.29
N ILE A 95 24.82 -8.33 11.95
CA ILE A 95 24.01 -9.00 12.97
C ILE A 95 22.65 -9.31 12.34
N ASP A 96 22.29 -10.59 12.29
CA ASP A 96 21.01 -11.03 11.76
C ASP A 96 19.95 -10.98 12.86
N GLY A 97 19.17 -9.91 12.87
CA GLY A 97 18.16 -9.64 13.90
C GLY A 97 17.56 -8.23 13.81
N ASP A 98 16.71 -7.92 14.79
CA ASP A 98 15.94 -6.68 14.86
C ASP A 98 16.51 -5.72 15.90
N THR A 99 16.45 -4.42 15.63
CA THR A 99 16.71 -3.41 16.66
C THR A 99 15.70 -3.51 17.79
N LEU A 100 16.03 -3.04 18.99
CA LEU A 100 15.05 -2.95 20.07
C LEU A 100 13.94 -1.96 19.75
N GLU A 101 14.17 -0.94 18.91
CA GLU A 101 13.12 -0.03 18.46
C GLU A 101 12.11 -0.75 17.55
N THR A 102 12.59 -1.54 16.58
CA THR A 102 11.69 -2.36 15.75
C THR A 102 10.99 -3.42 16.60
N THR A 103 11.69 -4.08 17.51
CA THR A 103 11.07 -5.05 18.43
C THR A 103 9.99 -4.38 19.29
N LEU A 104 10.28 -3.21 19.87
CA LEU A 104 9.35 -2.43 20.69
C LEU A 104 8.12 -1.97 19.90
N ALA A 105 8.28 -1.62 18.62
CA ALA A 105 7.16 -1.27 17.75
C ALA A 105 6.20 -2.45 17.53
N HIS A 106 6.70 -3.68 17.51
CA HIS A 106 5.88 -4.90 17.36
C HIS A 106 5.27 -5.37 18.69
N VAL A 107 6.06 -5.44 19.77
CA VAL A 107 5.59 -5.97 21.07
C VAL A 107 4.89 -4.91 21.94
N GLY A 108 4.99 -3.63 21.56
CA GLY A 108 4.45 -2.46 22.26
C GLY A 108 5.23 -2.08 23.51
N ARG A 109 5.43 -3.00 24.44
CA ARG A 109 6.21 -2.81 25.67
C ARG A 109 6.74 -4.14 26.22
N PHE A 110 7.91 -4.09 26.83
CA PHE A 110 8.51 -5.23 27.52
C PHE A 110 7.97 -5.36 28.95
N ASN A 111 8.00 -6.58 29.49
CA ASN A 111 7.84 -6.77 30.93
C ASN A 111 9.14 -6.41 31.67
N ALA A 112 9.06 -6.17 32.98
CA ALA A 112 10.20 -5.75 33.78
C ALA A 112 11.37 -6.75 33.75
N ARG A 113 11.07 -8.05 33.65
CA ARG A 113 12.08 -9.12 33.66
C ARG A 113 12.88 -9.13 32.37
N GLU A 114 12.20 -9.09 31.23
CA GLU A 114 12.85 -9.02 29.92
C GLU A 114 13.65 -7.73 29.75
N ALA A 115 13.08 -6.59 30.14
CA ALA A 115 13.78 -5.31 30.04
C ALA A 115 15.05 -5.30 30.90
N ALA A 116 15.04 -5.89 32.09
CA ALA A 116 16.24 -5.98 32.91
C ALA A 116 17.28 -6.96 32.37
N LEU A 117 16.87 -8.10 31.79
CA LEU A 117 17.80 -9.01 31.12
C LEU A 117 18.50 -8.31 29.94
N ILE A 118 17.75 -7.56 29.14
CA ILE A 118 18.31 -6.70 28.09
C ILE A 118 19.26 -5.66 28.69
N GLY A 119 18.87 -5.01 29.79
CA GLY A 119 19.71 -4.04 30.49
C GLY A 119 21.02 -4.62 31.00
N ILE A 120 21.02 -5.86 31.49
CA ILE A 120 22.23 -6.58 31.92
C ILE A 120 23.18 -6.75 30.74
N ASP A 121 22.69 -7.25 29.61
CA ASP A 121 23.50 -7.47 28.40
C ASP A 121 24.06 -6.16 27.84
N VAL A 122 23.25 -5.10 27.80
CA VAL A 122 23.69 -3.76 27.38
C VAL A 122 24.78 -3.22 28.32
N CYS A 123 24.62 -3.40 29.63
CA CYS A 123 25.63 -3.00 30.62
C CYS A 123 26.95 -3.77 30.42
N GLN A 124 26.90 -5.05 30.05
CA GLN A 124 28.12 -5.82 29.76
C GLN A 124 28.83 -5.29 28.50
N GLY A 125 28.08 -4.96 27.44
CA GLY A 125 28.62 -4.33 26.23
C GLY A 125 29.27 -2.96 26.49
N LEU A 126 28.58 -2.10 27.24
CA LEU A 126 29.11 -0.79 27.65
C LEU A 126 30.34 -0.91 28.55
N GLN A 127 30.35 -1.86 29.49
CA GLN A 127 31.50 -2.10 30.35
C GLN A 127 32.75 -2.41 29.54
N ALA A 128 32.63 -3.21 28.47
CA ALA A 128 33.74 -3.51 27.57
C ALA A 128 34.24 -2.27 26.81
N MET A 129 33.35 -1.36 26.41
CA MET A 129 33.73 -0.07 25.82
C MET A 129 34.45 0.83 26.83
N HIS A 130 33.91 0.94 28.06
CA HIS A 130 34.47 1.77 29.13
C HIS A 130 35.86 1.30 29.56
N GLU A 131 36.09 -0.02 29.64
CA GLU A 131 37.41 -0.60 29.92
C GLU A 131 38.44 -0.32 28.81
N ALA A 132 37.97 -0.17 27.58
CA ALA A 132 38.80 0.25 26.44
C ALA A 132 38.99 1.78 26.37
N GLY A 133 38.40 2.54 27.30
CA GLY A 133 38.47 4.00 27.35
C GLY A 133 37.58 4.71 26.32
N VAL A 134 36.57 4.02 25.77
CA VAL A 134 35.62 4.55 24.80
C VAL A 134 34.24 4.67 25.44
N LEU A 135 33.56 5.79 25.21
CA LEU A 135 32.20 6.04 25.70
C LEU A 135 31.21 5.97 24.53
N HIS A 136 29.96 5.59 24.81
CA HIS A 136 28.96 5.45 23.76
C HIS A 136 28.28 6.78 23.40
N ARG A 137 27.92 7.63 24.38
CA ARG A 137 27.41 9.00 24.24
C ARG A 137 26.07 9.20 23.52
N ASP A 138 25.47 8.16 22.94
CA ASP A 138 24.24 8.28 22.16
C ASP A 138 23.32 7.04 22.26
N LEU A 139 23.58 6.15 23.21
CA LEU A 139 22.86 4.87 23.35
C LEU A 139 21.33 5.05 23.30
N SER A 140 20.68 4.30 22.42
CA SER A 140 19.22 4.27 22.26
C SER A 140 18.72 2.90 21.81
N THR A 141 17.40 2.71 21.79
CA THR A 141 16.73 1.49 21.28
C THR A 141 17.04 1.18 19.81
N ARG A 142 17.47 2.16 19.02
CA ARG A 142 17.90 1.97 17.62
C ARG A 142 19.33 1.41 17.49
N GLN A 143 20.12 1.49 18.55
CA GLN A 143 21.53 1.09 18.58
C GLN A 143 21.76 -0.21 19.34
N VAL A 144 20.69 -0.91 19.72
CA VAL A 144 20.76 -2.23 20.33
C VAL A 144 19.97 -3.19 19.47
N VAL A 145 20.60 -4.29 19.07
CA VAL A 145 20.04 -5.33 18.20
C VAL A 145 19.86 -6.61 19.00
N ARG A 146 18.71 -7.26 18.83
CA ARG A 146 18.45 -8.62 19.29
C ARG A 146 18.61 -9.55 18.10
N ASP A 147 19.64 -10.39 18.12
CA ASP A 147 19.85 -11.38 17.06
C ASP A 147 18.82 -12.52 17.11
N ARG A 148 18.73 -13.32 16.04
CA ARG A 148 17.76 -14.45 15.96
C ARG A 148 17.91 -15.48 17.08
N ASN A 149 19.08 -15.58 17.70
CA ASN A 149 19.34 -16.49 18.82
C ASN A 149 19.00 -15.85 20.17
N GLY A 150 18.48 -14.61 20.15
CA GLY A 150 18.07 -13.85 21.32
C GLY A 150 19.20 -13.09 22.01
N ARG A 151 20.42 -13.06 21.45
CA ARG A 151 21.54 -12.32 22.02
C ARG A 151 21.37 -10.82 21.76
N ILE A 152 21.62 -10.02 22.80
CA ILE A 152 21.56 -8.55 22.74
C ILE A 152 22.93 -8.00 22.41
N VAL A 153 23.03 -7.18 21.37
CA VAL A 153 24.29 -6.62 20.85
C VAL A 153 24.18 -5.10 20.73
N VAL A 154 25.12 -4.39 21.37
CA VAL A 154 25.25 -2.93 21.29
C VAL A 154 26.04 -2.55 20.04
N VAL A 155 25.54 -1.59 19.28
CA VAL A 155 26.23 -1.02 18.12
C VAL A 155 27.06 0.20 18.59
N PRO A 156 28.41 0.16 18.48
CA PRO A 156 29.29 1.07 19.22
C PRO A 156 29.27 2.54 18.79
N PHE A 157 28.73 2.87 17.61
CA PHE A 157 28.78 4.22 17.07
C PHE A 157 27.38 4.81 16.94
N GLY A 158 27.07 5.79 17.78
CA GLY A 158 26.06 6.81 17.53
C GLY A 158 26.76 8.10 17.13
N ALA A 159 26.16 8.91 16.28
CA ALA A 159 26.86 10.06 15.75
C ALA A 159 26.68 11.32 16.57
N GLY A 160 27.72 12.14 16.49
CA GLY A 160 27.89 13.35 17.25
C GLY A 160 26.68 14.27 17.15
N ARG A 161 26.10 14.53 18.32
CA ARG A 161 25.00 15.46 18.54
C ARG A 161 25.40 16.94 18.42
N ASP A 162 26.63 17.25 18.02
CA ASP A 162 27.14 18.63 18.00
C ASP A 162 27.41 19.19 16.59
N ALA A 163 27.39 18.38 15.52
CA ALA A 163 27.66 18.89 14.16
C ALA A 163 26.43 19.50 13.46
N ALA A 164 25.21 19.14 13.87
CA ALA A 164 23.97 19.70 13.31
C ALA A 164 23.63 21.08 13.88
N ARG A 165 24.25 21.48 15.00
CA ARG A 165 23.91 22.73 15.72
C ARG A 165 24.61 23.97 15.18
N GLU A 166 25.65 23.82 14.35
CA GLU A 166 26.44 24.95 13.82
C GLU A 166 26.31 25.16 12.30
N ALA A 167 25.69 24.24 11.55
CA ALA A 167 25.65 24.33 10.09
C ALA A 167 24.36 24.97 9.52
N LEU A 168 23.25 24.97 10.26
CA LEU A 168 21.97 25.61 9.88
C LEU A 168 21.23 26.10 11.14
N PRO A 169 21.29 27.39 11.50
CA PRO A 169 20.64 27.92 12.70
C PRO A 169 19.09 27.94 12.63
N ASP A 170 18.49 27.78 11.45
CA ASP A 170 17.05 28.01 11.20
C ASP A 170 16.22 26.75 10.82
N LEU A 171 16.75 25.53 11.01
CA LEU A 171 15.92 24.33 10.87
C LEU A 171 15.02 24.15 12.12
N PRO A 172 13.73 23.76 11.97
CA PRO A 172 12.90 23.37 13.10
C PRO A 172 13.60 22.27 13.91
N GLN A 173 13.70 22.46 15.23
CA GLN A 173 14.44 21.56 16.10
C GLN A 173 13.94 20.11 15.96
N PRO A 174 14.83 19.11 15.83
CA PRO A 174 14.46 17.73 16.11
C PRO A 174 14.03 17.65 17.58
N LEU A 175 12.84 17.11 17.77
CA LEU A 175 12.16 16.79 19.02
C LEU A 175 13.11 16.50 20.20
N ASP A 176 12.84 17.16 21.34
CA ASP A 176 13.59 17.13 22.59
C ASP A 176 14.20 15.77 22.93
N ASP A 177 15.52 15.72 22.96
CA ASP A 177 16.26 14.61 23.55
C ASP A 177 16.05 14.62 25.08
N PRO A 178 15.34 13.65 25.67
CA PRO A 178 15.07 13.65 27.12
C PRO A 178 16.36 13.57 27.95
N ALA A 179 17.47 13.11 27.38
CA ALA A 179 18.77 13.17 28.05
C ALA A 179 19.26 14.61 28.26
N ARG A 180 18.93 15.58 27.39
CA ARG A 180 19.23 17.01 27.59
C ARG A 180 18.53 17.61 28.81
N GLY A 181 17.28 17.20 29.09
CA GLY A 181 16.56 17.65 30.28
C GLY A 181 17.18 17.14 31.58
N LEU A 182 17.86 15.98 31.55
CA LEU A 182 18.51 15.36 32.70
C LEU A 182 19.98 15.74 32.84
N LEU A 183 20.69 15.99 31.74
CA LEU A 183 22.15 16.21 31.71
C LEU A 183 22.56 17.67 31.44
N GLY A 184 21.60 18.54 31.07
CA GLY A 184 21.83 19.95 30.73
C GLY A 184 22.21 20.20 29.26
N PRO A 185 22.31 21.49 28.84
CA PRO A 185 22.48 21.90 27.44
C PRO A 185 23.84 21.53 26.82
N ASP A 186 24.85 21.25 27.64
CA ASP A 186 26.22 20.96 27.21
C ASP A 186 26.62 19.49 27.40
N GLY A 187 25.66 18.59 27.69
CA GLY A 187 25.93 17.15 27.81
C GLY A 187 27.18 16.86 28.66
N GLY A 188 27.21 17.38 29.90
CA GLY A 188 28.34 17.13 30.81
C GLY A 188 29.71 17.65 30.35
N SER A 189 29.81 18.87 29.82
CA SER A 189 31.11 19.55 29.66
C SER A 189 31.68 20.13 30.97
N GLY A 190 30.98 19.97 32.09
CA GLY A 190 31.42 20.44 33.42
C GLY A 190 31.58 19.31 34.43
N SER A 191 32.81 18.79 34.58
CA SER A 191 33.32 18.15 35.81
C SER A 191 32.53 16.98 36.44
N GLY A 192 31.77 16.19 35.67
CA GLY A 192 31.23 14.89 36.08
C GLY A 192 31.99 13.72 35.42
N PRO A 193 32.06 12.52 36.02
CA PRO A 193 32.70 11.37 35.38
C PRO A 193 31.89 10.99 34.12
N ALA A 194 32.52 11.06 32.95
CA ALA A 194 31.89 10.89 31.63
C ALA A 194 31.16 9.53 31.41
N VAL A 195 31.37 8.55 32.29
CA VAL A 195 30.62 7.28 32.35
C VAL A 195 29.16 7.50 32.80
N ALA A 196 28.86 8.56 33.56
CA ALA A 196 27.52 8.85 34.05
C ALA A 196 26.50 9.13 32.92
N ASP A 197 26.94 9.74 31.80
CA ASP A 197 26.10 9.99 30.63
C ASP A 197 25.55 8.67 30.04
N ASP A 198 26.44 7.68 29.81
CA ASP A 198 26.05 6.37 29.31
C ASP A 198 25.08 5.66 30.26
N LEU A 199 25.24 5.80 31.57
CA LEU A 199 24.34 5.18 32.56
C LEU A 199 22.95 5.82 32.58
N VAL A 200 22.86 7.14 32.43
CA VAL A 200 21.57 7.83 32.27
C VAL A 200 20.86 7.35 31.01
N ARG A 201 21.60 7.13 29.92
CA ARG A 201 21.06 6.61 28.66
C ARG A 201 20.59 5.16 28.78
N VAL A 202 21.27 4.31 29.55
CA VAL A 202 20.75 2.98 29.90
C VAL A 202 19.44 3.11 30.68
N GLY A 203 19.35 4.05 31.63
CA GLY A 203 18.11 4.35 32.35
C GLY A 203 16.96 4.75 31.42
N LEU A 204 17.23 5.63 30.45
CA LEU A 204 16.26 6.06 29.44
C LEU A 204 15.83 4.90 28.52
N LEU A 205 16.78 4.05 28.11
CA LEU A 205 16.51 2.85 27.33
C LEU A 205 15.58 1.89 28.11
N LEU A 206 15.89 1.61 29.37
CA LEU A 206 15.09 0.72 30.22
C LEU A 206 13.70 1.28 30.52
N HIS A 207 13.60 2.60 30.72
CA HIS A 207 12.32 3.29 30.85
C HIS A 207 11.50 3.15 29.56
N ARG A 208 12.10 3.41 28.40
CA ARG A 208 11.49 3.30 27.08
C ARG A 208 10.96 1.90 26.78
N LEU A 209 11.72 0.85 27.12
CA LEU A 209 11.33 -0.54 26.89
C LEU A 209 10.04 -0.91 27.65
N VAL A 210 9.88 -0.48 28.90
CA VAL A 210 8.71 -0.86 29.72
C VAL A 210 7.53 0.10 29.60
N SER A 211 7.77 1.36 29.23
CA SER A 211 6.74 2.37 29.01
C SER A 211 6.11 2.29 27.63
N GLY A 212 6.85 1.84 26.62
CA GLY A 212 6.39 1.74 25.22
C GLY A 212 6.15 3.08 24.52
N ARG A 213 6.13 4.21 25.26
CA ARG A 213 5.86 5.56 24.77
C ARG A 213 6.88 6.56 25.30
N THR A 214 7.35 7.42 24.41
CA THR A 214 7.95 8.72 24.74
C THR A 214 7.31 9.68 23.76
N ASP A 215 6.31 10.43 24.24
CA ASP A 215 5.76 11.54 23.47
C ASP A 215 6.86 12.60 23.40
N PRO A 216 7.33 12.96 22.20
CA PRO A 216 8.46 13.85 22.06
C PRO A 216 8.09 15.26 22.56
N GLY A 217 8.96 15.87 23.38
CA GLY A 217 8.74 17.19 24.00
C GLY A 217 8.01 17.19 25.35
N THR A 218 7.69 16.02 25.91
CA THR A 218 7.10 15.90 27.25
C THR A 218 8.15 15.53 28.31
N PRO A 219 8.12 16.13 29.52
CA PRO A 219 9.05 15.76 30.59
C PRO A 219 8.96 14.28 30.93
N LEU A 220 10.11 13.65 31.21
CA LEU A 220 10.15 12.24 31.60
C LEU A 220 9.36 12.04 32.90
N ARG A 221 8.28 11.26 32.84
CA ARG A 221 7.45 10.95 34.02
C ARG A 221 8.06 9.80 34.84
N PRO A 222 7.92 9.82 36.18
CA PRO A 222 8.33 8.71 37.05
C PRO A 222 7.73 7.37 36.60
N LEU A 223 8.51 6.29 36.71
CA LEU A 223 8.07 4.97 36.21
C LEU A 223 6.86 4.44 37.00
N ALA A 224 6.78 4.78 38.29
CA ALA A 224 5.63 4.46 39.12
C ALA A 224 4.31 5.07 38.59
N ASP A 225 4.37 6.26 38.00
CA ASP A 225 3.20 6.96 37.46
C ASP A 225 2.82 6.49 36.06
N VAL A 226 3.81 6.07 35.28
CA VAL A 226 3.60 5.54 33.92
C VAL A 226 3.07 4.12 33.98
N ARG A 227 3.55 3.33 34.95
CA ARG A 227 3.25 1.90 35.02
C ARG A 227 3.32 1.36 36.45
N ALA A 228 2.21 1.49 37.16
CA ALA A 228 2.06 1.04 38.54
C ALA A 228 2.17 -0.48 38.75
N ASP A 229 2.04 -1.30 37.69
CA ASP A 229 2.18 -2.76 37.75
C ASP A 229 3.64 -3.26 37.80
N LEU A 230 4.64 -2.37 37.66
CA LEU A 230 6.05 -2.76 37.70
C LEU A 230 6.51 -3.10 39.13
N PRO A 231 7.39 -4.11 39.32
CA PRO A 231 8.00 -4.38 40.61
C PRO A 231 8.75 -3.16 41.15
N LEU A 232 8.54 -2.81 42.43
CA LEU A 232 9.20 -1.66 43.08
C LEU A 232 10.73 -1.73 42.99
N GLY A 233 11.30 -2.93 43.03
CA GLY A 233 12.73 -3.12 42.83
C GLY A 233 13.22 -2.63 41.46
N TYR A 234 12.48 -2.95 40.39
CA TYR A 234 12.80 -2.51 39.04
C TYR A 234 12.71 -0.99 38.90
N ILE A 235 11.62 -0.39 39.40
CA ILE A 235 11.42 1.06 39.41
C ILE A 235 12.61 1.77 40.07
N ARG A 236 13.00 1.33 41.27
CA ARG A 236 14.13 1.92 42.02
C ARG A 236 15.45 1.83 41.26
N VAL A 237 15.73 0.71 40.60
CA VAL A 237 16.99 0.53 39.86
C VAL A 237 17.06 1.46 38.64
N VAL A 238 15.96 1.59 37.90
CA VAL A 238 15.90 2.45 36.70
C VAL A 238 15.88 3.93 37.06
N GLU A 239 15.10 4.36 38.06
CA GLU A 239 15.08 5.76 38.52
C GLU A 239 16.42 6.19 39.11
N ARG A 240 17.14 5.27 39.77
CA ARG A 240 18.52 5.52 40.18
C ARG A 240 19.47 5.68 38.99
N ALA A 241 19.28 4.94 37.90
CA ALA A 241 20.09 5.10 36.68
C ALA A 241 19.84 6.44 35.99
N LEU A 242 18.63 7.00 36.09
CA LEU A 242 18.26 8.32 35.55
C LEU A 242 18.80 9.50 36.37
N SER A 243 19.46 9.26 37.50
CA SER A 243 19.99 10.31 38.37
C SER A 243 21.38 10.79 37.89
N PRO A 244 21.52 12.04 37.41
CA PRO A 244 22.76 12.54 36.82
C PRO A 244 23.88 12.86 37.85
N SER A 245 23.54 12.98 39.14
CA SER A 245 24.47 13.40 40.19
C SER A 245 25.46 12.29 40.57
N PRO A 246 26.80 12.54 40.49
CA PRO A 246 27.82 11.61 40.96
C PRO A 246 27.65 11.38 42.47
N GLY A 247 27.16 10.19 42.85
CA GLY A 247 26.83 9.82 44.25
C GLY A 247 25.40 9.34 44.45
N GLN A 248 24.45 9.75 43.60
CA GLN A 248 23.08 9.24 43.62
C GLN A 248 22.86 8.13 42.58
N GLY A 249 23.52 8.20 41.42
CA GLY A 249 23.49 7.19 40.37
C GLY A 249 24.27 5.89 40.67
N HIS A 250 24.41 5.05 39.65
CA HIS A 250 25.25 3.84 39.71
C HIS A 250 26.71 4.17 39.41
N ALA A 251 27.65 3.49 40.07
CA ALA A 251 29.08 3.80 39.97
C ALA A 251 29.74 3.35 38.65
N SER A 252 29.15 2.36 37.96
CA SER A 252 29.65 1.81 36.69
C SER A 252 28.56 1.01 35.98
N ALA A 253 28.76 0.67 34.70
CA ALA A 253 27.87 -0.23 33.96
C ALA A 253 27.77 -1.61 34.64
N ARG A 254 28.90 -2.13 35.17
CA ARG A 254 28.91 -3.35 36.00
C ARG A 254 28.03 -3.26 37.24
N ALA A 255 28.02 -2.12 37.95
CA ALA A 255 27.20 -1.93 39.13
C ALA A 255 25.70 -1.90 38.80
N LEU A 256 25.32 -1.22 37.72
CA LEU A 256 23.93 -1.19 37.22
C LEU A 256 23.46 -2.58 36.77
N GLY A 257 24.29 -3.30 36.00
CA GLY A 257 23.99 -4.68 35.60
C GLY A 257 23.82 -5.63 36.79
N THR A 258 24.64 -5.49 37.83
CA THR A 258 24.50 -6.29 39.07
C THR A 258 23.20 -5.97 39.79
N ALA A 259 22.84 -4.69 39.91
CA ALA A 259 21.58 -4.27 40.54
C ALA A 259 20.36 -4.86 39.80
N LEU A 260 20.37 -4.85 38.46
CA LEU A 260 19.33 -5.49 37.65
C LEU A 260 19.27 -7.00 37.88
N GLY A 261 20.41 -7.68 37.99
CA GLY A 261 20.47 -9.13 38.24
C GLY A 261 19.90 -9.55 39.60
N THR A 262 20.06 -8.71 40.63
CA THR A 262 19.56 -9.01 42.00
C THR A 262 18.05 -8.87 42.18
N LEU A 263 17.33 -8.36 41.19
CA LEU A 263 15.86 -8.17 41.27
C LEU A 263 15.07 -9.48 41.35
N TRP A 264 15.68 -10.61 40.97
CA TRP A 264 15.05 -11.93 40.94
C TRP A 264 15.78 -13.00 41.77
N THR A 265 16.76 -12.61 42.59
CA THR A 265 17.33 -13.52 43.59
C THR A 265 16.40 -13.64 44.78
N PRO A 266 15.95 -14.86 45.16
CA PRO A 266 15.18 -15.05 46.39
C PRO A 266 16.04 -14.68 47.60
N LEU A 267 15.52 -13.81 48.47
CA LEU A 267 16.15 -13.52 49.76
C LEU A 267 16.11 -14.79 50.65
N PRO A 268 17.12 -15.03 51.50
CA PRO A 268 17.07 -16.12 52.49
C PRO A 268 15.87 -15.93 53.42
N GLU A 269 15.04 -16.97 53.60
CA GLU A 269 13.87 -16.96 54.48
C GLU A 269 14.24 -16.64 55.94
N ALA A 270 13.57 -15.64 56.52
CA ALA A 270 13.58 -15.40 57.96
C ALA A 270 12.65 -16.41 58.68
N PRO A 271 12.96 -16.83 59.92
CA PRO A 271 12.22 -17.87 60.61
C PRO A 271 10.80 -17.42 61.00
N PRO A 272 9.80 -18.33 60.99
CA PRO A 272 8.41 -17.97 61.21
C PRO A 272 8.10 -17.64 62.68
N PRO A 273 7.17 -16.70 62.96
CA PRO A 273 6.73 -16.39 64.32
C PRO A 273 5.78 -17.46 64.89
N PRO A 274 5.61 -17.54 66.23
CA PRO A 274 4.89 -18.63 66.88
C PRO A 274 3.37 -18.54 66.67
N ARG A 275 2.76 -19.69 66.35
CA ARG A 275 1.32 -19.83 66.10
C ARG A 275 0.51 -19.77 67.39
N ARG A 276 -0.46 -18.85 67.48
CA ARG A 276 -1.57 -18.93 68.44
C ARG A 276 -2.75 -19.68 67.83
N ARG A 277 -3.32 -20.62 68.59
CA ARG A 277 -4.52 -21.40 68.22
C ARG A 277 -5.75 -20.50 68.19
N LEU A 278 -6.40 -20.35 67.03
CA LEU A 278 -7.78 -19.85 66.94
C LEU A 278 -8.76 -21.02 66.77
N GLY A 279 -9.88 -20.93 67.48
CA GLY A 279 -10.91 -21.96 67.59
C GLY A 279 -11.72 -22.21 66.30
N ARG A 280 -12.43 -23.35 66.31
CA ARG A 280 -13.09 -24.02 65.18
C ARG A 280 -14.14 -23.22 64.39
N LEU A 281 -14.49 -21.97 64.76
CA LEU A 281 -15.37 -21.11 63.95
C LEU A 281 -14.64 -20.34 62.83
N GLY A 282 -13.30 -20.17 62.91
CA GLY A 282 -12.53 -19.46 61.88
C GLY A 282 -12.20 -20.29 60.63
N ALA A 283 -12.34 -21.61 60.69
CA ALA A 283 -11.99 -22.51 59.60
C ALA A 283 -13.02 -22.51 58.45
N VAL A 284 -14.30 -22.27 58.76
CA VAL A 284 -15.38 -22.26 57.76
C VAL A 284 -15.38 -20.94 56.97
N THR A 285 -15.10 -19.81 57.63
CA THR A 285 -14.95 -18.50 56.97
C THR A 285 -13.65 -18.41 56.15
N ALA A 286 -12.56 -19.01 56.62
CA ALA A 286 -11.31 -19.08 55.87
C ALA A 286 -11.43 -19.93 54.60
N LEU A 287 -12.19 -21.03 54.63
CA LEU A 287 -12.41 -21.89 53.46
C LEU A 287 -13.30 -21.20 52.40
N ALA A 288 -14.35 -20.49 52.85
CA ALA A 288 -15.20 -19.71 51.93
C ALA A 288 -14.42 -18.55 51.28
N ALA A 289 -13.60 -17.83 52.04
CA ALA A 289 -12.73 -16.78 51.51
C ALA A 289 -11.67 -17.33 50.54
N LEU A 290 -11.16 -18.54 50.79
CA LEU A 290 -10.21 -19.21 49.90
C LEU A 290 -10.86 -19.65 48.58
N ILE A 291 -12.10 -20.16 48.61
CA ILE A 291 -12.83 -20.54 47.40
C ILE A 291 -13.20 -19.30 46.57
N VAL A 292 -13.64 -18.22 47.21
CA VAL A 292 -13.89 -16.94 46.52
C VAL A 292 -12.58 -16.35 45.98
N GLY A 293 -11.49 -16.42 46.73
CA GLY A 293 -10.17 -15.99 46.29
C GLY A 293 -9.64 -16.80 45.11
N ILE A 294 -9.80 -18.12 45.13
CA ILE A 294 -9.45 -19.02 44.01
C ILE A 294 -10.36 -18.75 42.82
N GLY A 295 -11.65 -18.51 43.02
CA GLY A 295 -12.59 -18.13 41.96
C GLY A 295 -12.26 -16.78 41.34
N MET A 296 -11.84 -15.79 42.14
CA MET A 296 -11.38 -14.49 41.65
C MET A 296 -10.04 -14.60 40.92
N VAL A 297 -9.12 -15.44 41.39
CA VAL A 297 -7.81 -15.67 40.73
C VAL A 297 -7.98 -16.47 39.44
N LEU A 298 -8.82 -17.51 39.41
CA LEU A 298 -9.16 -18.26 38.19
C LEU A 298 -9.94 -17.40 37.20
N GLY A 299 -10.89 -16.58 37.68
CA GLY A 299 -11.60 -15.60 36.85
C GLY A 299 -10.66 -14.54 36.28
N ALA A 300 -9.72 -14.04 37.08
CA ALA A 300 -8.67 -13.11 36.63
C ALA A 300 -7.65 -13.77 35.70
N TRP A 301 -7.38 -15.07 35.83
CA TRP A 301 -6.47 -15.81 34.96
C TRP A 301 -7.11 -16.17 33.62
N MET A 302 -8.40 -16.57 33.62
CA MET A 302 -9.17 -16.82 32.40
C MET A 302 -9.42 -15.54 31.60
N THR A 303 -9.52 -14.38 32.25
CA THR A 303 -9.65 -13.06 31.59
C THR A 303 -8.30 -12.41 31.22
N ARG A 304 -7.17 -12.99 31.66
CA ARG A 304 -5.79 -12.57 31.34
C ARG A 304 -5.11 -13.46 30.30
N GLN A 305 -5.88 -14.09 29.41
CA GLN A 305 -5.27 -14.59 28.18
C GLN A 305 -4.77 -13.37 27.41
N ALA A 306 -3.45 -13.31 27.20
CA ALA A 306 -2.88 -12.30 26.31
C ALA A 306 -3.60 -12.42 24.97
N PRO A 307 -4.00 -11.30 24.34
CA PRO A 307 -4.63 -11.37 23.03
C PRO A 307 -3.71 -12.18 22.10
N PRO A 308 -4.28 -13.09 21.29
CA PRO A 308 -3.48 -13.91 20.40
C PRO A 308 -2.59 -13.00 19.52
N PRO A 309 -1.35 -13.42 19.22
CA PRO A 309 -0.43 -12.61 18.45
C PRO A 309 -1.02 -12.29 17.07
N GLU A 310 -0.65 -11.13 16.54
CA GLU A 310 -0.98 -10.77 15.17
C GLU A 310 -0.34 -11.76 14.20
N VAL A 311 -1.14 -12.34 13.29
CA VAL A 311 -0.66 -13.30 12.30
C VAL A 311 -0.90 -12.71 10.92
N ARG A 312 0.13 -12.75 10.06
CA ARG A 312 0.06 -12.29 8.67
C ARG A 312 0.45 -13.40 7.72
N PHE A 313 -0.33 -13.61 6.68
CA PHE A 313 -0.03 -14.58 5.62
C PHE A 313 -0.73 -14.19 4.31
N ASP A 314 -0.25 -14.74 3.20
CA ASP A 314 -0.77 -14.46 1.87
C ASP A 314 -1.63 -15.62 1.34
N VAL A 315 -2.77 -15.29 0.73
CA VAL A 315 -3.64 -16.21 0.00
C VAL A 315 -3.42 -15.99 -1.48
N THR A 316 -2.80 -16.97 -2.12
CA THR A 316 -2.38 -16.90 -3.53
C THR A 316 -3.23 -17.86 -4.37
N PRO A 317 -3.86 -17.44 -5.48
CA PRO A 317 -4.56 -18.35 -6.37
C PRO A 317 -3.60 -19.19 -7.20
N GLU A 318 -4.06 -20.35 -7.68
CA GLU A 318 -3.32 -21.14 -8.67
C GLU A 318 -3.33 -20.42 -10.03
N GLY A 319 -2.23 -19.77 -10.38
CA GLY A 319 -1.97 -19.23 -11.73
C GLY A 319 -2.73 -17.96 -12.13
N ASP A 320 -3.66 -17.47 -11.29
CA ASP A 320 -4.45 -16.26 -11.50
C ASP A 320 -4.29 -15.27 -10.32
N GLU A 321 -4.79 -14.04 -10.48
CA GLU A 321 -4.71 -12.96 -9.47
C GLU A 321 -5.99 -12.90 -8.61
N VAL A 322 -5.90 -12.40 -7.37
CA VAL A 322 -7.09 -12.12 -6.57
C VAL A 322 -7.69 -10.78 -6.99
N GLU A 323 -8.94 -10.79 -7.46
CA GLU A 323 -9.66 -9.61 -7.94
C GLU A 323 -10.54 -8.98 -6.87
N SER A 324 -11.14 -9.77 -5.97
CA SER A 324 -11.95 -9.26 -4.87
C SER A 324 -11.98 -10.24 -3.71
N VAL A 325 -12.17 -9.74 -2.49
CA VAL A 325 -12.13 -10.53 -1.24
C VAL A 325 -13.31 -10.23 -0.33
N ALA A 326 -13.76 -11.25 0.40
CA ALA A 326 -14.82 -11.14 1.40
C ALA A 326 -14.59 -12.10 2.56
N PHE A 327 -14.58 -11.58 3.78
CA PHE A 327 -14.59 -12.38 4.99
C PHE A 327 -16.01 -12.76 5.42
N SER A 328 -16.14 -13.96 5.98
CA SER A 328 -17.29 -14.28 6.82
C SER A 328 -17.28 -13.43 8.10
N PRO A 329 -18.44 -13.18 8.72
CA PRO A 329 -18.52 -12.40 9.96
C PRO A 329 -17.63 -12.95 11.09
N ASP A 330 -17.56 -14.28 11.23
CA ASP A 330 -16.69 -14.97 12.20
C ASP A 330 -15.18 -14.84 11.90
N GLY A 331 -14.81 -14.39 10.69
CA GLY A 331 -13.42 -14.28 10.22
C GLY A 331 -12.73 -15.62 9.98
N GLN A 332 -13.46 -16.73 9.93
CA GLN A 332 -12.90 -18.07 9.73
C GLN A 332 -12.95 -18.54 8.28
N ARG A 333 -13.71 -17.85 7.42
CA ARG A 333 -13.93 -18.22 6.02
C ARG A 333 -13.67 -17.02 5.11
N LEU A 334 -12.97 -17.26 4.02
CA LEU A 334 -12.64 -16.28 3.00
C LEU A 334 -13.26 -16.71 1.67
N ALA A 335 -13.98 -15.80 1.03
CA ALA A 335 -14.37 -15.92 -0.37
C ALA A 335 -13.58 -14.90 -1.18
N TYR A 336 -13.11 -15.29 -2.35
CA TYR A 336 -12.39 -14.40 -3.25
C TYR A 336 -12.68 -14.73 -4.71
N THR A 337 -12.57 -13.75 -5.59
CA THR A 337 -12.70 -13.97 -7.04
C THR A 337 -11.34 -13.96 -7.71
N SER A 338 -11.15 -14.83 -8.69
CA SER A 338 -9.92 -14.95 -9.47
C SER A 338 -10.24 -15.50 -10.84
N GLY A 339 -9.86 -14.78 -11.91
CA GLY A 339 -10.20 -15.14 -13.28
C GLY A 339 -11.72 -15.17 -13.52
N GLY A 340 -12.48 -14.31 -12.84
CA GLY A 340 -13.95 -14.30 -12.85
C GLY A 340 -14.63 -15.49 -12.16
N ARG A 341 -13.88 -16.40 -11.53
CA ARG A 341 -14.41 -17.55 -10.76
C ARG A 341 -14.47 -17.21 -9.28
N LEU A 342 -15.50 -17.70 -8.60
CA LEU A 342 -15.61 -17.58 -7.15
C LEU A 342 -14.86 -18.73 -6.48
N ARG A 343 -14.00 -18.43 -5.53
CA ARG A 343 -13.30 -19.44 -4.72
C ARG A 343 -13.58 -19.19 -3.24
N VAL A 344 -13.62 -20.28 -2.48
CA VAL A 344 -13.88 -20.27 -1.05
C VAL A 344 -12.83 -21.08 -0.32
N ARG A 345 -12.41 -20.59 0.83
CA ARG A 345 -11.38 -21.21 1.67
C ARG A 345 -11.72 -21.00 3.13
N ALA A 346 -11.70 -22.08 3.92
CA ALA A 346 -11.64 -21.92 5.37
C ALA A 346 -10.20 -21.56 5.77
N LEU A 347 -10.01 -20.65 6.72
CA LEU A 347 -8.67 -20.15 7.06
C LEU A 347 -7.76 -21.21 7.67
N HIS A 348 -8.32 -22.27 8.24
CA HIS A 348 -7.57 -23.42 8.76
C HIS A 348 -7.17 -24.43 7.67
N ASP A 349 -7.72 -24.29 6.46
CA ASP A 349 -7.39 -25.15 5.33
C ASP A 349 -6.32 -24.51 4.45
N GLU A 350 -5.50 -25.33 3.80
CA GLU A 350 -4.51 -24.85 2.82
C GLU A 350 -5.10 -24.68 1.42
N THR A 351 -6.17 -25.40 1.11
CA THR A 351 -6.76 -25.46 -0.23
C THR A 351 -8.01 -24.59 -0.38
N SER A 352 -8.21 -24.03 -1.58
CA SER A 352 -9.42 -23.27 -1.92
C SER A 352 -10.31 -24.06 -2.88
N THR A 353 -11.60 -24.16 -2.57
CA THR A 353 -12.61 -24.80 -3.42
C THR A 353 -13.16 -23.78 -4.42
N ALA A 354 -13.22 -24.16 -5.70
CA ALA A 354 -13.86 -23.34 -6.72
C ALA A 354 -15.38 -23.57 -6.74
N LEU A 355 -16.14 -22.47 -6.81
CA LEU A 355 -17.56 -22.45 -7.11
C LEU A 355 -17.73 -21.89 -8.51
N GLU A 356 -18.47 -22.57 -9.37
CA GLU A 356 -18.63 -22.18 -10.79
C GLU A 356 -19.98 -21.47 -11.03
N PRO A 357 -20.03 -20.13 -10.95
CA PRO A 357 -21.22 -19.36 -11.29
C PRO A 357 -21.41 -19.25 -12.81
N PRO A 358 -22.67 -19.23 -13.30
CA PRO A 358 -22.97 -19.25 -14.73
C PRO A 358 -22.57 -17.98 -15.50
N LEU A 359 -22.37 -16.83 -14.82
CA LEU A 359 -22.07 -15.52 -15.43
C LEU A 359 -20.84 -14.85 -14.80
N GLY A 360 -19.92 -15.66 -14.27
CA GLY A 360 -18.83 -15.18 -13.42
C GLY A 360 -19.33 -14.65 -12.08
N ALA A 361 -18.39 -14.33 -11.19
CA ALA A 361 -18.67 -13.69 -9.91
C ALA A 361 -17.79 -12.47 -9.71
N ARG A 362 -18.40 -11.40 -9.22
CA ARG A 362 -17.71 -10.17 -8.83
C ARG A 362 -18.23 -9.66 -7.49
N ASN A 363 -17.35 -9.01 -6.73
CA ASN A 363 -17.64 -8.31 -5.48
C ASN A 363 -18.50 -9.16 -4.53
N PRO A 364 -17.97 -10.33 -4.09
CA PRO A 364 -18.69 -11.20 -3.19
C PRO A 364 -18.84 -10.55 -1.80
N PHE A 365 -19.85 -10.96 -1.05
CA PHE A 365 -20.02 -10.61 0.37
C PHE A 365 -20.81 -11.70 1.09
N PHE A 366 -20.55 -11.91 2.38
CA PHE A 366 -21.20 -12.95 3.17
C PHE A 366 -22.55 -12.51 3.75
N SER A 367 -23.44 -13.46 3.95
CA SER A 367 -24.55 -13.32 4.91
C SER A 367 -24.02 -13.25 6.35
N GLN A 368 -24.81 -12.68 7.25
CA GLN A 368 -24.42 -12.53 8.66
C GLN A 368 -24.29 -13.86 9.42
N ASP A 369 -24.94 -14.93 8.97
CA ASP A 369 -24.74 -16.29 9.52
C ASP A 369 -23.51 -17.01 8.92
N GLY A 370 -22.80 -16.37 7.97
CA GLY A 370 -21.66 -16.94 7.25
C GLY A 370 -21.99 -18.12 6.35
N GLN A 371 -23.27 -18.47 6.14
CA GLN A 371 -23.68 -19.65 5.37
C GLN A 371 -23.77 -19.38 3.87
N TRP A 372 -24.11 -18.15 3.49
CA TRP A 372 -24.32 -17.73 2.11
C TRP A 372 -23.26 -16.74 1.68
N ILE A 373 -22.85 -16.86 0.43
CA ILE A 373 -22.04 -15.89 -0.28
C ILE A 373 -22.91 -15.30 -1.36
N TYR A 374 -23.14 -13.99 -1.26
CA TYR A 374 -23.74 -13.20 -2.31
C TYR A 374 -22.67 -12.70 -3.26
N PHE A 375 -22.99 -12.61 -4.54
CA PHE A 375 -22.08 -12.08 -5.56
C PHE A 375 -22.87 -11.55 -6.75
N PHE A 376 -22.24 -10.67 -7.52
CA PHE A 376 -22.84 -10.13 -8.74
C PHE A 376 -22.34 -10.91 -9.96
N GLY A 377 -23.28 -11.36 -10.79
CA GLY A 377 -23.03 -12.05 -12.06
C GLY A 377 -23.87 -11.40 -13.16
N GLY A 378 -23.20 -10.81 -14.15
CA GLY A 378 -23.86 -9.97 -15.16
C GLY A 378 -24.59 -8.77 -14.53
N THR A 379 -25.89 -8.68 -14.74
CA THR A 379 -26.76 -7.61 -14.21
C THR A 379 -27.60 -8.05 -13.01
N SER A 380 -27.28 -9.20 -12.41
CA SER A 380 -28.09 -9.86 -11.38
C SER A 380 -27.28 -10.15 -10.12
N LEU A 381 -27.98 -10.18 -8.98
CA LEU A 381 -27.49 -10.64 -7.70
C LEU A 381 -27.80 -12.12 -7.53
N TRP A 382 -26.78 -12.89 -7.17
CA TRP A 382 -26.84 -14.32 -6.95
C TRP A 382 -26.35 -14.65 -5.54
N ARG A 383 -26.72 -15.84 -5.05
CA ARG A 383 -26.17 -16.41 -3.83
C ARG A 383 -25.80 -17.88 -4.00
N VAL A 384 -24.81 -18.34 -3.25
CA VAL A 384 -24.42 -19.75 -3.17
C VAL A 384 -24.03 -20.08 -1.74
N ARG A 385 -24.19 -21.35 -1.32
CA ARG A 385 -23.73 -21.76 0.01
C ARG A 385 -22.21 -21.86 0.04
N PHE A 386 -21.60 -21.52 1.16
CA PHE A 386 -20.16 -21.70 1.37
C PHE A 386 -19.73 -23.16 1.19
N SER A 387 -20.57 -24.11 1.62
CA SER A 387 -20.36 -25.56 1.44
C SER A 387 -20.45 -26.03 -0.02
N GLY A 388 -20.75 -25.14 -0.96
CA GLY A 388 -21.02 -25.46 -2.37
C GLY A 388 -22.49 -25.71 -2.69
N GLY A 389 -22.74 -26.02 -3.97
CA GLY A 389 -24.07 -26.20 -4.55
C GLY A 389 -24.34 -25.24 -5.71
N SER A 390 -25.53 -25.35 -6.32
CA SER A 390 -25.89 -24.51 -7.47
C SER A 390 -26.20 -23.07 -7.06
N PRO A 391 -25.65 -22.06 -7.75
CA PRO A 391 -26.00 -20.66 -7.55
C PRO A 391 -27.50 -20.40 -7.70
N GLN A 392 -28.05 -19.58 -6.82
CA GLN A 392 -29.45 -19.20 -6.78
C GLN A 392 -29.61 -17.72 -7.14
N PHE A 393 -30.55 -17.43 -8.04
CA PHE A 393 -30.92 -16.06 -8.37
C PHE A 393 -31.61 -15.40 -7.18
N VAL A 394 -31.22 -14.15 -6.87
CA VAL A 394 -31.81 -13.36 -5.78
C VAL A 394 -32.64 -12.21 -6.34
N ALA A 395 -32.03 -11.36 -7.16
CA ALA A 395 -32.69 -10.18 -7.73
C ALA A 395 -31.98 -9.66 -8.99
N ALA A 396 -32.72 -8.96 -9.84
CA ALA A 396 -32.12 -8.15 -10.89
C ALA A 396 -31.54 -6.87 -10.28
N ALA A 397 -30.25 -6.63 -10.46
CA ALA A 397 -29.53 -5.54 -9.81
C ALA A 397 -29.17 -4.39 -10.77
N ARG A 398 -29.25 -4.61 -12.10
CA ARG A 398 -29.07 -3.58 -13.15
C ARG A 398 -27.80 -2.74 -12.94
N ARG A 399 -26.63 -3.34 -13.22
CA ARG A 399 -25.27 -2.77 -13.03
C ARG A 399 -24.90 -2.47 -11.58
N PRO A 400 -24.85 -3.50 -10.74
CA PRO A 400 -24.37 -3.35 -9.38
C PRO A 400 -22.86 -3.14 -9.33
N SER A 401 -22.41 -2.26 -8.44
CA SER A 401 -20.99 -2.07 -8.12
C SER A 401 -20.58 -2.76 -6.83
N SER A 402 -21.41 -2.76 -5.79
CA SER A 402 -21.06 -3.28 -4.46
C SER A 402 -22.31 -3.53 -3.61
N GLY A 403 -22.17 -4.33 -2.56
CA GLY A 403 -23.26 -4.61 -1.63
C GLY A 403 -22.80 -5.14 -0.26
N ALA A 404 -23.76 -5.21 0.67
CA ALA A 404 -23.60 -5.66 2.04
C ALA A 404 -24.88 -6.34 2.55
N ALA A 405 -24.75 -7.25 3.52
CA ALA A 405 -25.87 -7.94 4.15
C ALA A 405 -26.05 -7.52 5.63
N LEU A 406 -27.30 -7.47 6.08
CA LEU A 406 -27.68 -7.25 7.49
C LEU A 406 -27.98 -8.54 8.24
N PRO A 407 -27.98 -8.52 9.59
CA PRO A 407 -28.35 -9.67 10.42
C PRO A 407 -29.79 -10.13 10.22
N ASP A 408 -30.69 -9.23 9.85
CA ASP A 408 -32.12 -9.50 9.63
C ASP A 408 -32.43 -10.01 8.20
N GLY A 409 -31.40 -10.27 7.39
CA GLY A 409 -31.53 -10.80 6.03
C GLY A 409 -31.80 -9.75 4.96
N ARG A 410 -31.89 -8.46 5.30
CA ARG A 410 -31.92 -7.38 4.30
C ARG A 410 -30.56 -7.26 3.60
N LEU A 411 -30.58 -6.89 2.33
CA LEU A 411 -29.38 -6.65 1.52
C LEU A 411 -29.38 -5.20 1.06
N LEU A 412 -28.22 -4.58 1.04
CA LEU A 412 -27.99 -3.26 0.47
C LEU A 412 -27.03 -3.37 -0.69
N TYR A 413 -27.38 -2.76 -1.81
CA TYR A 413 -26.48 -2.71 -2.95
C TYR A 413 -26.74 -1.48 -3.80
N THR A 414 -25.71 -1.06 -4.52
CA THR A 414 -25.80 0.00 -5.52
C THR A 414 -26.47 -0.52 -6.79
N VAL A 415 -27.27 0.30 -7.45
CA VAL A 415 -27.88 0.00 -8.75
C VAL A 415 -27.61 1.16 -9.73
N GLU A 416 -27.82 0.92 -11.03
CA GLU A 416 -27.71 1.94 -12.08
C GLU A 416 -26.33 2.62 -12.08
N ASN A 417 -25.28 1.81 -11.94
CA ASN A 417 -23.90 2.27 -11.75
C ASN A 417 -23.73 3.28 -10.59
N GLY A 418 -24.47 3.04 -9.51
CA GLY A 418 -24.47 3.84 -8.28
C GLY A 418 -25.17 5.18 -8.38
N ALA A 419 -26.14 5.31 -9.29
CA ALA A 419 -27.11 6.41 -9.21
C ALA A 419 -28.01 6.29 -7.97
N SER A 420 -28.25 5.06 -7.52
CA SER A 420 -29.10 4.78 -6.37
C SER A 420 -28.53 3.68 -5.47
N LEU A 421 -28.85 3.77 -4.18
CA LEU A 421 -28.69 2.71 -3.20
C LEU A 421 -30.05 2.07 -2.92
N LEU A 422 -30.11 0.75 -3.00
CA LEU A 422 -31.34 -0.01 -2.88
C LEU A 422 -31.23 -1.02 -1.74
N VAL A 423 -32.25 -1.08 -0.88
CA VAL A 423 -32.41 -2.12 0.14
C VAL A 423 -33.41 -3.14 -0.35
N LEU A 424 -32.97 -4.39 -0.45
CA LEU A 424 -33.81 -5.55 -0.68
C LEU A 424 -34.17 -6.16 0.67
N ASN A 425 -35.46 -6.23 0.95
CA ASN A 425 -36.01 -6.83 2.16
C ASN A 425 -36.05 -8.36 2.06
N ALA A 426 -36.13 -9.03 3.20
CA ALA A 426 -36.23 -10.49 3.28
C ALA A 426 -37.49 -11.05 2.60
N ASP A 427 -38.55 -10.24 2.46
CA ASP A 427 -39.79 -10.58 1.75
C ASP A 427 -39.67 -10.42 0.22
N GLY A 428 -38.50 -10.03 -0.29
CA GLY A 428 -38.23 -9.81 -1.71
C GLY A 428 -38.66 -8.43 -2.23
N THR A 429 -39.25 -7.57 -1.39
CA THR A 429 -39.54 -6.18 -1.77
C THR A 429 -38.28 -5.34 -1.77
N SER A 430 -38.21 -4.34 -2.65
CA SER A 430 -37.06 -3.44 -2.74
C SER A 430 -37.49 -1.99 -2.56
N ARG A 431 -36.66 -1.19 -1.91
CA ARG A 431 -36.83 0.27 -1.84
C ARG A 431 -35.53 1.00 -2.07
N VAL A 432 -35.61 2.13 -2.75
CA VAL A 432 -34.49 3.07 -2.85
C VAL A 432 -34.31 3.75 -1.49
N VAL A 433 -33.12 3.64 -0.91
CA VAL A 433 -32.76 4.33 0.33
C VAL A 433 -32.07 5.64 0.06
N ARG A 434 -31.31 5.76 -1.04
CA ARG A 434 -30.70 7.01 -1.49
C ARG A 434 -30.71 7.06 -3.00
N ALA A 435 -30.97 8.23 -3.54
CA ALA A 435 -30.89 8.51 -4.97
C ALA A 435 -30.07 9.79 -5.17
N GLN A 436 -29.42 9.91 -6.32
CA GLN A 436 -28.84 11.18 -6.72
C GLN A 436 -29.93 12.26 -6.81
N VAL A 437 -29.69 13.39 -6.16
CA VAL A 437 -30.52 14.59 -6.34
C VAL A 437 -30.24 15.15 -7.75
N ALA A 438 -31.29 15.43 -8.51
CA ALA A 438 -31.18 15.98 -9.86
C ALA A 438 -30.23 17.20 -9.89
N GLY A 439 -29.16 17.11 -10.69
CA GLY A 439 -28.13 18.16 -10.85
C GLY A 439 -26.82 17.91 -10.07
N LEU A 440 -26.80 16.99 -9.11
CA LEU A 440 -25.58 16.52 -8.45
C LEU A 440 -25.26 15.09 -8.94
N ARG A 441 -24.34 14.98 -9.90
CA ARG A 441 -23.86 13.67 -10.40
C ARG A 441 -22.96 13.02 -9.34
N MET A 442 -23.53 12.37 -8.32
CA MET A 442 -22.77 11.68 -7.26
C MET A 442 -22.85 10.15 -7.38
N ALA A 443 -21.77 9.51 -7.80
CA ALA A 443 -21.69 8.05 -7.85
C ALA A 443 -21.60 7.45 -6.44
N LEU A 444 -22.66 6.77 -6.00
CA LEU A 444 -22.74 6.09 -4.70
C LEU A 444 -22.04 4.73 -4.80
N ARG A 445 -21.15 4.42 -3.86
CA ARG A 445 -20.24 3.26 -3.89
C ARG A 445 -20.02 2.65 -2.50
N TRP A 446 -19.67 1.38 -2.49
CA TRP A 446 -19.24 0.57 -1.33
C TRP A 446 -20.08 0.81 -0.07
N PRO A 447 -21.39 0.57 -0.13
CA PRO A 447 -22.25 0.81 1.01
C PRO A 447 -22.03 -0.25 2.09
N SER A 448 -22.15 0.16 3.35
CA SER A 448 -22.18 -0.73 4.50
C SER A 448 -23.20 -0.26 5.54
N PHE A 449 -23.42 -1.09 6.55
CA PHE A 449 -24.29 -0.79 7.68
C PHE A 449 -23.48 -0.44 8.93
N VAL A 450 -23.97 0.50 9.71
CA VAL A 450 -23.41 0.89 11.01
C VAL A 450 -24.53 1.15 12.01
N ALA A 451 -24.18 1.27 13.30
CA ALA A 451 -25.13 1.45 14.41
C ALA A 451 -26.24 0.38 14.39
N ASP A 452 -25.82 -0.89 14.38
CA ASP A 452 -26.69 -2.08 14.37
C ASP A 452 -27.70 -2.15 13.21
N GLY A 453 -27.41 -1.45 12.10
CA GLY A 453 -28.25 -1.45 10.90
C GLY A 453 -29.23 -0.30 10.78
N GLU A 454 -29.21 0.64 11.73
CA GLU A 454 -30.06 1.85 11.70
C GLU A 454 -29.54 2.92 10.74
N GLN A 455 -28.23 2.90 10.45
CA GLN A 455 -27.58 3.88 9.59
C GLN A 455 -26.88 3.21 8.42
N VAL A 456 -26.96 3.88 7.26
CA VAL A 456 -26.21 3.54 6.06
C VAL A 456 -24.95 4.39 5.99
N LEU A 457 -23.84 3.75 5.70
CA LEU A 457 -22.55 4.37 5.39
C LEU A 457 -22.24 4.09 3.92
N TYR A 458 -21.80 5.08 3.16
CA TYR A 458 -21.42 4.87 1.77
C TYR A 458 -20.40 5.90 1.32
N SER A 459 -19.57 5.50 0.36
CA SER A 459 -18.69 6.42 -0.34
C SER A 459 -19.49 7.09 -1.46
N ALA A 460 -19.29 8.39 -1.65
CA ALA A 460 -19.85 9.09 -2.79
C ALA A 460 -18.75 9.85 -3.53
N VAL A 461 -18.77 9.73 -4.85
CA VAL A 461 -17.83 10.41 -5.75
C VAL A 461 -18.60 11.47 -6.52
N ASP A 462 -18.25 12.73 -6.34
CA ASP A 462 -18.78 13.81 -7.18
C ASP A 462 -18.17 13.70 -8.57
N ALA A 463 -18.97 13.39 -9.59
CA ALA A 463 -18.50 13.20 -10.96
C ALA A 463 -18.00 14.49 -11.62
N ARG A 464 -18.30 15.68 -11.07
CA ARG A 464 -17.77 16.97 -11.56
C ARG A 464 -16.46 17.31 -10.88
N THR A 465 -16.40 17.17 -9.55
CA THR A 465 -15.23 17.60 -8.77
C THR A 465 -14.30 16.44 -8.42
N GLY A 466 -14.58 15.22 -8.85
CA GLY A 466 -13.84 13.99 -8.51
C GLY A 466 -13.68 13.75 -7.00
N ARG A 467 -14.29 14.60 -6.16
CA ARG A 467 -14.14 14.57 -4.72
C ARG A 467 -14.84 13.32 -4.22
N ARG A 468 -14.09 12.51 -3.49
CA ARG A 468 -14.61 11.34 -2.79
C ARG A 468 -14.80 11.71 -1.33
N ALA A 469 -15.95 11.36 -0.79
CA ALA A 469 -16.21 11.54 0.62
C ALA A 469 -17.10 10.41 1.14
N LEU A 470 -16.96 10.15 2.43
CA LEU A 470 -17.74 9.18 3.16
C LEU A 470 -18.95 9.87 3.77
N TYR A 471 -20.14 9.35 3.52
CA TYR A 471 -21.40 9.88 4.03
C TYR A 471 -22.10 8.85 4.92
N ILE A 472 -22.78 9.35 5.94
CA ILE A 472 -23.56 8.56 6.88
C ILE A 472 -24.93 9.19 7.13
N GLY A 473 -25.96 8.36 7.19
CA GLY A 473 -27.27 8.81 7.65
C GLY A 473 -28.28 7.69 7.91
N PRO A 474 -29.46 8.06 8.46
CA PRO A 474 -30.46 7.09 8.88
C PRO A 474 -31.07 6.36 7.68
N ILE A 475 -31.16 5.03 7.76
CA ILE A 475 -31.72 4.23 6.67
C ILE A 475 -33.21 4.56 6.41
N ALA A 476 -33.94 4.94 7.47
CA ALA A 476 -35.36 5.29 7.41
C ALA A 476 -35.63 6.68 6.83
N ALA A 477 -34.60 7.51 6.66
CA ALA A 477 -34.76 8.83 6.07
C ALA A 477 -35.23 8.72 4.60
N PRO A 478 -36.04 9.68 4.11
CA PRO A 478 -36.37 9.80 2.68
C PRO A 478 -35.13 9.80 1.78
N ALA A 479 -35.24 9.26 0.57
CA ALA A 479 -34.09 9.04 -0.32
C ALA A 479 -33.33 10.30 -0.71
N ASP A 480 -34.01 11.45 -0.74
CA ASP A 480 -33.43 12.76 -1.10
C ASP A 480 -32.89 13.52 0.12
N THR A 481 -32.91 12.92 1.31
CA THR A 481 -32.41 13.57 2.52
C THR A 481 -30.89 13.67 2.46
N PRO A 482 -30.29 14.87 2.64
CA PRO A 482 -28.85 15.02 2.65
C PRO A 482 -28.25 14.34 3.89
N ASP A 483 -27.28 13.46 3.65
CA ASP A 483 -26.54 12.77 4.70
C ASP A 483 -25.34 13.58 5.19
N ARG A 484 -24.81 13.20 6.35
CA ARG A 484 -23.67 13.90 6.96
C ARG A 484 -22.37 13.37 6.39
N GLU A 485 -21.49 14.27 5.97
CA GLU A 485 -20.12 13.92 5.60
C GLU A 485 -19.30 13.57 6.83
N VAL A 486 -18.62 12.42 6.81
CA VAL A 486 -17.72 11.95 7.86
C VAL A 486 -16.29 12.40 7.59
N MET A 487 -15.81 12.21 6.36
CA MET A 487 -14.47 12.60 5.92
C MET A 487 -14.35 12.61 4.40
N ALA A 488 -13.35 13.35 3.89
CA ALA A 488 -12.85 13.16 2.53
C ALA A 488 -12.06 11.84 2.42
N LEU A 489 -12.15 11.20 1.26
CA LEU A 489 -11.50 9.92 0.95
C LEU A 489 -10.52 10.08 -0.22
N GLU A 490 -9.45 9.28 -0.19
CA GLU A 490 -8.56 9.07 -1.35
C GLU A 490 -9.00 7.86 -2.19
N SER A 491 -9.60 6.86 -1.52
CA SER A 491 -10.01 5.54 -2.03
C SER A 491 -11.44 5.22 -1.54
N ASN A 492 -11.71 3.98 -1.13
CA ASN A 492 -12.89 3.52 -0.40
C ASN A 492 -12.60 3.41 1.11
N ALA A 493 -13.67 3.19 1.89
CA ALA A 493 -13.57 2.88 3.32
C ALA A 493 -14.52 1.73 3.69
N VAL A 494 -14.14 0.94 4.69
CA VAL A 494 -14.92 -0.16 5.25
C VAL A 494 -15.15 0.12 6.72
N ALA A 495 -16.40 0.08 7.18
CA ALA A 495 -16.71 0.20 8.61
C ALA A 495 -17.10 -1.17 9.18
N GLN A 496 -16.45 -1.56 10.27
CA GLN A 496 -16.70 -2.83 10.95
C GLN A 496 -16.34 -2.71 12.44
N GLY A 497 -17.20 -3.25 13.32
CA GLY A 497 -16.94 -3.31 14.77
C GLY A 497 -16.77 -1.94 15.45
N GLY A 498 -17.38 -0.87 14.91
CA GLY A 498 -17.22 0.50 15.43
C GLY A 498 -15.93 1.21 14.99
N TYR A 499 -15.16 0.60 14.09
CA TYR A 499 -13.97 1.19 13.48
C TYR A 499 -14.18 1.41 11.99
N LEU A 500 -13.49 2.40 11.46
CA LEU A 500 -13.39 2.70 10.04
C LEU A 500 -11.97 2.35 9.57
N TYR A 501 -11.91 1.57 8.49
CA TYR A 501 -10.69 1.17 7.81
C TYR A 501 -10.64 1.89 6.46
N PHE A 502 -9.55 2.58 6.18
CA PHE A 502 -9.40 3.40 4.97
C PHE A 502 -7.94 3.52 4.59
N VAL A 503 -7.66 3.85 3.33
CA VAL A 503 -6.30 4.11 2.86
C VAL A 503 -6.07 5.61 2.76
N ARG A 504 -4.91 6.04 3.25
CA ARG A 504 -4.41 7.41 3.15
C ARG A 504 -2.91 7.38 2.92
N ASP A 505 -2.42 8.13 1.92
CA ASP A 505 -1.00 8.20 1.56
C ASP A 505 -0.38 6.80 1.33
N GLY A 506 -1.13 5.88 0.70
CA GLY A 506 -0.69 4.50 0.43
C GLY A 506 -0.59 3.60 1.67
N VAL A 507 -1.16 4.03 2.80
CA VAL A 507 -1.18 3.28 4.06
C VAL A 507 -2.62 2.94 4.44
N LEU A 508 -2.92 1.65 4.64
CA LEU A 508 -4.15 1.17 5.24
C LEU A 508 -4.14 1.53 6.73
N GLN A 509 -5.12 2.30 7.16
CA GLN A 509 -5.27 2.80 8.52
C GLN A 509 -6.61 2.38 9.12
N VAL A 510 -6.68 2.32 10.44
CA VAL A 510 -7.90 2.09 11.21
C VAL A 510 -8.09 3.19 12.24
N GLN A 511 -9.34 3.67 12.38
CA GLN A 511 -9.69 4.70 13.36
C GLN A 511 -11.10 4.48 13.90
N ARG A 512 -11.36 4.84 15.15
CA ARG A 512 -12.68 4.66 15.77
C ARG A 512 -13.72 5.60 15.14
N LEU A 513 -14.90 5.05 14.83
CA LEU A 513 -16.02 5.78 14.24
C LEU A 513 -17.11 6.05 15.29
N ASP A 514 -17.43 7.31 15.55
CA ASP A 514 -18.63 7.73 16.28
C ASP A 514 -19.76 7.93 15.26
N ALA A 515 -20.47 6.84 14.94
CA ALA A 515 -21.55 6.84 13.96
C ALA A 515 -22.70 7.79 14.35
N GLY A 516 -22.98 7.96 15.65
CA GLY A 516 -24.02 8.88 16.11
C GLY A 516 -23.70 10.36 15.82
N ARG A 517 -22.40 10.71 15.83
CA ARG A 517 -21.93 12.07 15.52
C ARG A 517 -21.34 12.23 14.13
N ALA A 518 -21.35 11.19 13.30
CA ALA A 518 -20.76 11.18 11.96
C ALA A 518 -19.29 11.66 11.95
N ARG A 519 -18.46 11.20 12.89
CA ARG A 519 -17.06 11.64 12.98
C ARG A 519 -16.11 10.55 13.46
N LEU A 520 -14.84 10.70 13.11
CA LEU A 520 -13.77 9.87 13.62
C LEU A 520 -13.28 10.38 14.98
N VAL A 521 -12.86 9.45 15.84
CA VAL A 521 -12.38 9.75 17.21
C VAL A 521 -11.02 9.10 17.43
N GLY A 522 -10.14 9.82 18.13
CA GLY A 522 -8.77 9.36 18.37
C GLY A 522 -7.85 9.64 17.19
N THR A 523 -6.67 9.04 17.20
CA THR A 523 -5.69 9.12 16.11
C THR A 523 -5.76 7.86 15.23
N PRO A 524 -5.63 7.97 13.90
CA PRO A 524 -5.60 6.81 13.02
C PRO A 524 -4.36 5.97 13.28
N ARG A 525 -4.51 4.65 13.25
CA ARG A 525 -3.43 3.67 13.43
C ARG A 525 -3.10 3.00 12.09
N PRO A 526 -1.83 2.98 11.65
CA PRO A 526 -1.45 2.26 10.44
C PRO A 526 -1.47 0.73 10.67
N LEU A 527 -1.94 0.00 9.66
CA LEU A 527 -2.02 -1.47 9.64
C LEU A 527 -1.06 -2.07 8.61
N ALA A 528 -1.08 -1.53 7.39
CA ALA A 528 -0.25 -1.97 6.28
C ALA A 528 0.13 -0.78 5.38
N GLY A 529 1.34 -0.78 4.85
CA GLY A 529 1.81 0.22 3.89
C GLY A 529 2.01 -0.38 2.49
N GLY A 530 2.32 0.47 1.52
CA GLY A 530 2.58 0.04 0.14
C GLY A 530 1.31 -0.30 -0.64
N ILE A 531 0.16 0.22 -0.22
CA ILE A 531 -1.11 0.05 -0.93
C ILE A 531 -1.11 0.97 -2.15
N VAL A 532 -1.23 0.38 -3.33
CA VAL A 532 -1.35 1.14 -4.59
C VAL A 532 -2.82 1.25 -4.99
N THR A 533 -3.28 2.47 -5.26
CA THR A 533 -4.62 2.75 -5.79
C THR A 533 -4.58 2.93 -7.31
N ASP A 534 -5.68 2.58 -7.97
CA ASP A 534 -5.77 2.59 -9.44
C ASP A 534 -6.88 3.55 -9.93
N PRO A 535 -6.55 4.61 -10.71
CA PRO A 535 -7.57 5.52 -11.23
C PRO A 535 -8.60 4.85 -12.14
N TYR A 536 -8.25 3.73 -12.78
CA TYR A 536 -9.16 2.98 -13.67
C TYR A 536 -10.22 2.18 -12.92
N ASP A 537 -10.02 1.88 -11.63
CA ASP A 537 -11.01 1.22 -10.75
C ASP A 537 -11.52 2.19 -9.68
N GLU A 538 -11.72 3.45 -10.07
CA GLU A 538 -12.20 4.52 -9.17
C GLU A 538 -11.38 4.69 -7.88
N PHE A 539 -10.09 4.33 -7.92
CA PHE A 539 -9.13 4.33 -6.80
C PHE A 539 -9.47 3.34 -5.68
N ARG A 540 -10.29 2.33 -5.96
CA ARG A 540 -10.69 1.29 -5.00
C ARG A 540 -9.49 0.48 -4.48
N VAL A 541 -9.57 0.10 -3.22
CA VAL A 541 -8.75 -0.93 -2.59
C VAL A 541 -9.65 -2.08 -2.18
N GLU A 542 -9.31 -3.29 -2.63
CA GLU A 542 -9.99 -4.51 -2.20
C GLU A 542 -9.66 -4.78 -0.74
N LEU A 543 -10.66 -4.62 0.13
CA LEU A 543 -10.55 -4.70 1.57
C LEU A 543 -11.82 -5.34 2.14
N SER A 544 -11.66 -6.31 3.02
CA SER A 544 -12.73 -6.92 3.81
C SER A 544 -12.30 -7.08 5.25
N VAL A 545 -13.23 -6.83 6.17
CA VAL A 545 -13.00 -6.90 7.61
C VAL A 545 -14.12 -7.71 8.26
N SER A 546 -13.78 -8.69 9.09
CA SER A 546 -14.75 -9.50 9.85
C SER A 546 -15.17 -8.83 11.16
N GLU A 547 -16.25 -9.31 11.78
CA GLU A 547 -16.63 -8.89 13.15
C GLU A 547 -15.58 -9.27 14.20
N SER A 548 -14.87 -10.36 13.97
CA SER A 548 -13.74 -10.79 14.82
C SER A 548 -12.47 -9.95 14.65
N GLY A 549 -12.43 -9.02 13.70
CA GLY A 549 -11.27 -8.17 13.43
C GLY A 549 -10.21 -8.79 12.52
N ALA A 550 -10.54 -9.85 11.80
CA ALA A 550 -9.72 -10.36 10.69
C ALA A 550 -9.83 -9.41 9.50
N ILE A 551 -8.70 -9.14 8.83
CA ILE A 551 -8.58 -8.17 7.74
C ILE A 551 -7.99 -8.87 6.53
N ALA A 552 -8.62 -8.76 5.37
CA ALA A 552 -8.10 -9.22 4.09
C ALA A 552 -8.02 -8.03 3.17
N TYR A 553 -6.87 -7.81 2.56
CA TYR A 553 -6.71 -6.77 1.57
C TYR A 553 -5.83 -7.23 0.41
N VAL A 554 -6.03 -6.61 -0.74
CA VAL A 554 -5.12 -6.75 -1.88
C VAL A 554 -4.29 -5.48 -1.93
N GLY A 555 -2.96 -5.58 -1.82
CA GLY A 555 -2.03 -4.45 -1.70
C GLY A 555 -1.89 -3.56 -2.95
N GLY A 556 -2.76 -3.73 -3.95
CA GLY A 556 -2.66 -3.09 -5.25
C GLY A 556 -1.82 -3.89 -6.24
N LEU A 557 -2.27 -3.90 -7.49
CA LEU A 557 -1.64 -4.63 -8.59
C LEU A 557 -0.40 -3.85 -9.03
N ARG A 558 0.79 -4.25 -8.56
CA ARG A 558 2.01 -3.91 -9.28
C ARG A 558 2.07 -4.79 -10.52
N MET A 559 1.47 -4.33 -11.60
CA MET A 559 1.41 -5.09 -12.84
C MET A 559 2.78 -5.07 -13.49
N GLN A 560 3.73 -5.89 -13.02
CA GLN A 560 4.97 -6.07 -13.76
C GLN A 560 4.59 -6.52 -15.17
N ARG A 561 4.88 -5.70 -16.15
CA ARG A 561 4.58 -5.92 -17.56
C ARG A 561 5.76 -5.46 -18.40
N THR A 562 5.84 -6.02 -19.59
CA THR A 562 6.89 -5.73 -20.56
C THR A 562 6.24 -5.23 -21.82
N VAL A 563 6.65 -4.06 -22.28
CA VAL A 563 6.31 -3.58 -23.62
C VAL A 563 7.31 -4.17 -24.59
N ARG A 564 6.81 -4.95 -25.54
CA ARG A 564 7.61 -5.74 -26.49
C ARG A 564 7.22 -5.43 -27.92
N VAL A 565 8.19 -5.45 -28.82
CA VAL A 565 7.96 -5.39 -30.26
C VAL A 565 7.96 -6.81 -30.81
N LEU A 566 6.90 -7.16 -31.55
CA LEU A 566 6.76 -8.42 -32.27
C LEU A 566 6.83 -8.19 -33.78
N ASP A 567 7.25 -9.22 -34.50
CA ASP A 567 7.11 -9.28 -35.95
C ASP A 567 5.71 -9.77 -36.40
N GLU A 568 5.54 -9.89 -37.70
CA GLU A 568 4.31 -10.35 -38.36
C GLU A 568 3.83 -11.74 -38.00
N SER A 569 4.75 -12.58 -37.52
CA SER A 569 4.52 -13.96 -37.10
C SER A 569 4.37 -14.11 -35.59
N GLY A 570 4.47 -13.00 -34.85
CA GLY A 570 4.38 -12.98 -33.39
C GLY A 570 5.69 -13.27 -32.66
N HIS A 571 6.83 -13.36 -33.37
CA HIS A 571 8.11 -13.54 -32.72
C HIS A 571 8.59 -12.23 -32.08
N ALA A 572 9.13 -12.35 -30.87
CA ALA A 572 9.70 -11.24 -30.13
C ALA A 572 10.94 -10.70 -30.85
N LEU A 573 10.87 -9.45 -31.30
CA LEU A 573 12.03 -8.74 -31.85
C LEU A 573 12.87 -8.11 -30.73
N ARG A 574 12.21 -7.46 -29.75
CA ARG A 574 12.89 -6.75 -28.65
C ARG A 574 11.93 -6.33 -27.53
N ASP A 575 12.44 -6.25 -26.31
CA ASP A 575 11.79 -5.61 -25.16
C ASP A 575 12.20 -4.14 -25.06
N LEU A 576 11.23 -3.24 -24.88
CA LEU A 576 11.45 -1.78 -24.80
C LEU A 576 11.53 -1.29 -23.36
N VAL A 577 10.57 -1.69 -22.54
CA VAL A 577 10.48 -1.29 -21.13
C VAL A 577 9.84 -2.41 -20.31
N ALA A 578 10.31 -2.59 -19.09
CA ALA A 578 9.70 -3.45 -18.08
C ALA A 578 9.33 -2.63 -16.84
N GLY A 579 8.19 -2.95 -16.24
CA GLY A 579 7.67 -2.30 -15.04
C GLY A 579 6.15 -2.29 -15.02
N ASP A 580 5.56 -1.46 -14.16
CA ASP A 580 4.10 -1.31 -14.09
C ASP A 580 3.59 -0.38 -15.20
N VAL A 581 3.38 -0.96 -16.37
CA VAL A 581 2.92 -0.28 -17.59
C VAL A 581 1.53 -0.77 -17.95
N ARG A 582 0.59 0.13 -18.28
CA ARG A 582 -0.81 -0.26 -18.53
C ARG A 582 -1.29 0.11 -19.94
N ASP A 583 -1.66 1.36 -20.19
CA ASP A 583 -2.03 1.84 -21.52
C ASP A 583 -0.78 2.26 -22.32
N LEU A 584 -0.83 2.03 -23.64
CA LEU A 584 0.17 2.50 -24.60
C LEU A 584 -0.47 3.04 -25.86
N ALA A 585 0.28 3.88 -26.57
CA ALA A 585 -0.06 4.39 -27.90
C ALA A 585 1.20 4.48 -28.75
N VAL A 586 1.16 3.90 -29.95
CA VAL A 586 2.25 3.99 -30.92
C VAL A 586 2.11 5.29 -31.71
N SER A 587 3.22 5.97 -31.98
CA SER A 587 3.23 7.20 -32.77
C SER A 587 2.82 6.95 -34.23
N PRO A 588 2.27 7.95 -34.94
CA PRO A 588 1.81 7.77 -36.32
C PRO A 588 2.91 7.32 -37.30
N ASP A 589 4.16 7.72 -37.04
CA ASP A 589 5.35 7.30 -37.80
C ASP A 589 5.78 5.84 -37.51
N GLY A 590 5.21 5.20 -36.47
CA GLY A 590 5.57 3.86 -36.03
C GLY A 590 6.97 3.75 -35.42
N LEU A 591 7.57 4.86 -34.98
CA LEU A 591 8.96 4.92 -34.47
C LEU A 591 9.06 5.08 -32.96
N ARG A 592 7.98 5.51 -32.28
CA ARG A 592 7.93 5.73 -30.83
C ARG A 592 6.69 5.12 -30.22
N VAL A 593 6.75 4.85 -28.92
CA VAL A 593 5.60 4.43 -28.12
C VAL A 593 5.51 5.32 -26.88
N ALA A 594 4.33 5.91 -26.68
CA ALA A 594 3.95 6.56 -25.44
C ALA A 594 3.27 5.53 -24.55
N TYR A 595 3.57 5.53 -23.26
CA TYR A 595 3.00 4.58 -22.32
C TYR A 595 2.91 5.21 -20.94
N GLU A 596 1.92 4.79 -20.16
CA GLU A 596 1.85 5.17 -18.75
C GLU A 596 2.63 4.18 -17.89
N ARG A 597 3.27 4.68 -16.84
CA ARG A 597 4.05 3.87 -15.90
C ARG A 597 3.80 4.32 -14.46
N LEU A 598 3.57 3.38 -13.56
CA LEU A 598 3.54 3.64 -12.12
C LEU A 598 4.98 3.83 -11.59
N ASP A 599 5.20 4.91 -10.87
CA ASP A 599 6.41 5.16 -10.08
C ASP A 599 6.25 4.49 -8.70
N PRO A 600 7.11 3.51 -8.34
CA PRO A 600 6.99 2.78 -7.08
C PRO A 600 7.33 3.61 -5.84
N GLU A 601 8.03 4.75 -5.99
CA GLU A 601 8.40 5.62 -4.87
C GLU A 601 7.27 6.60 -4.52
N THR A 602 6.63 7.16 -5.54
CA THR A 602 5.57 8.17 -5.36
C THR A 602 4.16 7.60 -5.41
N GLY A 603 3.98 6.40 -5.99
CA GLY A 603 2.65 5.82 -6.25
C GLY A 603 1.88 6.52 -7.39
N GLY A 604 2.46 7.55 -8.02
CA GLY A 604 1.87 8.25 -9.15
C GLY A 604 2.03 7.49 -10.46
N ARG A 605 1.10 7.68 -11.40
CA ARG A 605 1.25 7.22 -12.79
C ARG A 605 1.72 8.39 -13.65
N ASP A 606 2.75 8.14 -14.45
CA ASP A 606 3.36 9.14 -15.33
C ASP A 606 3.38 8.67 -16.78
N ILE A 607 3.36 9.61 -17.72
CA ILE A 607 3.50 9.37 -19.15
C ILE A 607 4.97 9.40 -19.56
N TRP A 608 5.39 8.36 -20.26
CA TRP A 608 6.73 8.16 -20.78
C TRP A 608 6.69 7.91 -22.29
N VAL A 609 7.78 8.25 -22.97
CA VAL A 609 7.99 7.94 -24.39
C VAL A 609 9.32 7.22 -24.57
N VAL A 610 9.32 6.16 -25.38
CA VAL A 610 10.55 5.46 -25.79
C VAL A 610 10.54 5.19 -27.29
N GLY A 611 11.71 5.19 -27.91
CA GLY A 611 11.87 4.78 -29.30
C GLY A 611 11.66 3.28 -29.48
N LEU A 612 11.11 2.86 -30.62
CA LEU A 612 10.99 1.44 -30.96
C LEU A 612 12.35 0.78 -31.19
N ASP A 613 13.36 1.57 -31.53
CA ASP A 613 14.76 1.15 -31.59
C ASP A 613 15.45 1.05 -30.22
N GLY A 614 14.68 1.27 -29.15
CA GLY A 614 15.17 1.37 -27.79
C GLY A 614 15.62 2.80 -27.45
N GLY A 615 16.60 2.89 -26.56
CA GLY A 615 17.10 4.16 -26.03
C GLY A 615 16.53 4.50 -24.65
N THR A 616 16.95 5.64 -24.11
CA THR A 616 16.53 6.09 -22.78
C THR A 616 15.10 6.62 -22.84
N PRO A 617 14.15 6.06 -22.06
CA PRO A 617 12.80 6.60 -21.98
C PRO A 617 12.79 8.03 -21.45
N VAL A 618 11.95 8.87 -22.04
CA VAL A 618 11.77 10.28 -21.65
C VAL A 618 10.46 10.41 -20.89
N ARG A 619 10.52 10.96 -19.67
CA ARG A 619 9.33 11.28 -18.87
C ARG A 619 8.72 12.59 -19.35
N LEU A 620 7.44 12.55 -19.73
CA LEU A 620 6.70 13.73 -20.19
C LEU A 620 5.96 14.45 -19.05
N SER A 621 5.29 13.70 -18.18
CA SER A 621 4.57 14.26 -17.04
C SER A 621 5.47 14.43 -15.83
N ARG A 622 5.35 15.55 -15.11
CA ARG A 622 6.11 15.86 -13.90
C ARG A 622 5.22 16.24 -12.72
N HIS A 623 3.91 16.29 -12.93
CA HIS A 623 2.95 16.61 -11.88
C HIS A 623 2.76 15.41 -10.94
N PRO A 624 2.59 15.61 -9.61
CA PRO A 624 2.33 14.50 -8.67
C PRO A 624 1.01 13.73 -8.87
N ALA A 625 0.17 14.13 -9.84
CA ALA A 625 -1.14 13.51 -10.04
C ALA A 625 -1.00 12.34 -11.00
N HIS A 626 -1.96 11.41 -10.98
CA HIS A 626 -1.98 10.34 -11.98
C HIS A 626 -2.24 10.92 -13.37
N ASP A 627 -1.32 10.64 -14.28
CA ASP A 627 -1.37 10.96 -15.69
C ASP A 627 -1.45 9.65 -16.48
N VAL A 628 -2.52 9.48 -17.25
CA VAL A 628 -2.95 8.19 -17.84
C VAL A 628 -3.47 8.35 -19.27
N ALA A 629 -3.68 7.23 -19.96
CA ALA A 629 -4.34 7.18 -21.28
C ALA A 629 -3.69 8.09 -22.37
N PRO A 630 -2.40 7.89 -22.72
CA PRO A 630 -1.72 8.72 -23.71
C PRO A 630 -2.23 8.48 -25.14
N THR A 631 -2.19 9.51 -25.97
CA THR A 631 -2.45 9.46 -27.43
C THR A 631 -1.63 10.51 -28.18
N TRP A 632 -1.42 10.33 -29.47
CA TRP A 632 -0.51 11.16 -30.28
C TRP A 632 -1.25 12.18 -31.16
N SER A 633 -0.61 13.32 -31.41
CA SER A 633 -0.93 14.16 -32.57
C SER A 633 -0.59 13.44 -33.88
N PRO A 634 -1.29 13.74 -34.99
CA PRO A 634 -1.03 13.09 -36.29
C PRO A 634 0.39 13.32 -36.84
N ASP A 635 1.03 14.44 -36.46
CA ASP A 635 2.42 14.75 -36.81
C ASP A 635 3.47 14.05 -35.93
N GLY A 636 3.04 13.35 -34.87
CA GLY A 636 3.92 12.67 -33.92
C GLY A 636 4.77 13.60 -33.04
N LEU A 637 4.47 14.91 -32.99
CA LEU A 637 5.26 15.87 -32.21
C LEU A 637 4.72 16.09 -30.79
N THR A 638 3.43 15.81 -30.57
CA THR A 638 2.74 16.08 -29.30
C THR A 638 2.06 14.82 -28.78
N VAL A 639 2.14 14.61 -27.47
CA VAL A 639 1.37 13.58 -26.76
C VAL A 639 0.29 14.29 -25.94
N TYR A 640 -0.95 13.81 -26.07
CA TYR A 640 -2.08 14.20 -25.23
C TYR A 640 -2.39 13.09 -24.24
N TYR A 641 -2.76 13.44 -23.02
CA TYR A 641 -3.08 12.47 -21.98
C TYR A 641 -4.09 13.04 -20.98
N LEU A 642 -4.74 12.15 -20.24
CA LEU A 642 -5.60 12.53 -19.14
C LEU A 642 -4.74 12.79 -17.91
N SER A 643 -4.93 13.94 -17.27
CA SER A 643 -4.31 14.26 -15.98
C SER A 643 -5.36 14.42 -14.89
N HIS A 644 -5.16 13.75 -13.76
CA HIS A 644 -5.99 13.91 -12.57
C HIS A 644 -5.57 15.11 -11.71
N ARG A 645 -4.71 16.03 -12.22
CA ARG A 645 -4.32 17.28 -11.53
C ARG A 645 -5.50 18.20 -11.23
N THR A 646 -6.56 18.11 -12.02
CA THR A 646 -7.80 18.86 -11.82
C THR A 646 -8.96 17.92 -12.04
N PRO A 647 -9.82 17.72 -11.04
CA PRO A 647 -10.99 16.88 -11.21
C PRO A 647 -12.03 17.45 -12.20
N PRO A 648 -12.81 16.60 -12.89
CA PRO A 648 -12.77 15.13 -12.84
C PRO A 648 -11.60 14.55 -13.67
N GLY A 649 -10.93 15.41 -14.44
CA GLY A 649 -9.72 15.15 -15.20
C GLY A 649 -9.50 16.29 -16.19
N ALA A 650 -8.24 16.59 -16.49
CA ALA A 650 -7.84 17.58 -17.49
C ALA A 650 -7.20 16.90 -18.69
N LEU A 651 -7.50 17.37 -19.90
CA LEU A 651 -6.71 17.03 -21.06
C LEU A 651 -5.43 17.88 -21.03
N VAL A 652 -4.29 17.20 -21.03
CA VAL A 652 -2.97 17.84 -21.03
C VAL A 652 -2.23 17.43 -22.28
N SER A 653 -1.42 18.35 -22.79
CA SER A 653 -0.50 18.12 -23.91
C SER A 653 0.94 18.36 -23.48
N ALA A 654 1.86 17.56 -24.02
CA ALA A 654 3.30 17.73 -23.85
C ALA A 654 4.05 17.42 -25.15
N PRO A 655 5.17 18.11 -25.45
CA PRO A 655 6.05 17.74 -26.54
C PRO A 655 6.58 16.31 -26.36
N ALA A 656 6.54 15.51 -27.42
CA ALA A 656 6.89 14.10 -27.36
C ALA A 656 8.37 13.81 -27.07
N ASP A 657 9.23 14.82 -27.20
CA ASP A 657 10.66 14.79 -26.89
C ASP A 657 10.98 15.25 -25.45
N GLY A 658 9.97 15.72 -24.69
CA GLY A 658 10.10 16.23 -23.34
C GLY A 658 10.76 17.61 -23.21
N THR A 659 10.97 18.34 -24.32
CA THR A 659 11.76 19.61 -24.32
C THR A 659 10.97 20.87 -23.95
N GLY A 660 9.68 20.77 -23.61
CA GLY A 660 8.83 21.92 -23.28
C GLY A 660 7.87 21.70 -22.11
N PRO A 661 7.15 22.74 -21.69
CA PRO A 661 6.20 22.65 -20.58
C PRO A 661 4.93 21.89 -21.00
N GLU A 662 4.33 21.23 -20.01
CA GLU A 662 2.99 20.67 -20.13
C GLU A 662 1.95 21.78 -20.24
N ARG A 663 0.93 21.60 -21.08
CA ARG A 663 -0.16 22.55 -21.26
C ARG A 663 -1.52 21.89 -21.03
N VAL A 664 -2.25 22.39 -20.05
CA VAL A 664 -3.67 22.06 -19.86
C VAL A 664 -4.47 22.70 -20.99
N LEU A 665 -5.21 21.90 -21.74
CA LEU A 665 -6.05 22.38 -22.84
C LEU A 665 -7.47 22.68 -22.35
N TRP A 666 -8.09 21.73 -21.64
CA TRP A 666 -9.38 21.92 -20.98
C TRP A 666 -9.59 20.87 -19.87
N ILE A 667 -10.62 21.11 -19.07
CA ILE A 667 -11.10 20.18 -18.05
C ILE A 667 -12.33 19.46 -18.60
N PHE A 668 -12.43 18.16 -18.38
CA PHE A 668 -13.60 17.37 -18.77
C PHE A 668 -14.78 17.64 -17.85
N GLU A 669 -16.01 17.51 -18.37
CA GLU A 669 -17.22 17.72 -17.57
C GLU A 669 -17.61 16.50 -16.71
N ALA A 670 -17.04 15.33 -17.02
CA ALA A 670 -17.14 14.07 -16.28
C ALA A 670 -15.92 13.18 -16.63
N PRO A 671 -15.62 12.12 -15.86
CA PRO A 671 -14.49 11.22 -16.14
C PRO A 671 -14.48 10.74 -17.59
N ALA A 672 -13.33 10.94 -18.26
CA ALA A 672 -13.18 10.70 -19.68
C ALA A 672 -11.79 10.16 -20.00
N LEU A 673 -11.66 9.33 -21.02
CA LEU A 673 -10.42 8.71 -21.45
C LEU A 673 -10.11 9.10 -22.89
N PRO A 674 -9.07 9.91 -23.16
CA PRO A 674 -8.60 10.21 -24.51
C PRO A 674 -8.28 8.91 -25.27
N THR A 675 -8.57 8.90 -26.57
CA THR A 675 -8.30 7.74 -27.44
C THR A 675 -7.43 8.12 -28.62
N GLN A 676 -7.88 9.06 -29.47
CA GLN A 676 -7.21 9.36 -30.72
C GLN A 676 -7.49 10.79 -31.19
N VAL A 677 -6.48 11.47 -31.74
CA VAL A 677 -6.67 12.74 -32.46
C VAL A 677 -7.06 12.45 -33.91
N THR A 678 -8.00 13.22 -34.46
CA THR A 678 -8.41 13.10 -35.86
C THR A 678 -7.23 13.32 -36.81
N PRO A 679 -7.22 12.69 -38.00
CA PRO A 679 -6.12 12.85 -38.97
C PRO A 679 -5.83 14.29 -39.39
N ASP A 680 -6.85 15.17 -39.35
CA ASP A 680 -6.72 16.60 -39.61
C ASP A 680 -6.04 17.40 -38.47
N GLY A 681 -5.78 16.77 -37.32
CA GLY A 681 -5.15 17.37 -36.15
C GLY A 681 -6.06 18.31 -35.35
N LYS A 682 -7.36 18.39 -35.67
CA LYS A 682 -8.26 19.43 -35.13
C LYS A 682 -9.16 18.97 -33.99
N ARG A 683 -9.40 17.67 -33.84
CA ARG A 683 -10.39 17.14 -32.88
C ARG A 683 -9.81 15.94 -32.13
N LEU A 684 -10.24 15.76 -30.89
CA LEU A 684 -9.91 14.61 -30.06
C LEU A 684 -11.13 13.72 -29.89
N LEU A 685 -10.96 12.43 -30.13
CA LEU A 685 -11.87 11.39 -29.68
C LEU A 685 -11.51 10.99 -28.25
N TYR A 686 -12.55 10.80 -27.44
CA TYR A 686 -12.42 10.32 -26.09
C TYR A 686 -13.66 9.50 -25.73
N GLN A 687 -13.49 8.62 -24.76
CA GLN A 687 -14.60 7.86 -24.19
C GLN A 687 -15.06 8.55 -22.91
N GLN A 688 -16.36 8.64 -22.70
CA GLN A 688 -16.94 9.17 -21.47
C GLN A 688 -18.20 8.40 -21.15
N GLU A 689 -18.49 8.21 -19.87
CA GLU A 689 -19.69 7.46 -19.48
C GLU A 689 -20.97 8.22 -19.86
N GLY A 690 -21.80 7.55 -20.65
CA GLY A 690 -23.11 7.96 -21.11
C GLY A 690 -24.21 7.80 -20.07
N VAL A 691 -25.31 8.53 -20.28
CA VAL A 691 -26.45 8.59 -19.35
C VAL A 691 -27.29 7.30 -19.32
N GLN A 692 -27.22 6.47 -20.37
CA GLN A 692 -28.15 5.34 -20.56
C GLN A 692 -27.49 3.94 -20.46
N SER A 693 -26.17 3.80 -20.59
CA SER A 693 -25.63 2.51 -21.08
C SER A 693 -24.12 2.23 -20.96
N GLY A 694 -23.33 3.06 -20.30
CA GLY A 694 -21.90 2.83 -20.09
C GLY A 694 -21.04 3.76 -20.95
N TRP A 695 -19.86 3.34 -21.41
CA TRP A 695 -18.99 4.22 -22.18
C TRP A 695 -19.56 4.55 -23.56
N ASP A 696 -19.71 5.84 -23.85
CA ASP A 696 -20.02 6.41 -25.17
C ASP A 696 -18.74 6.96 -25.82
N VAL A 697 -18.76 7.12 -27.15
CA VAL A 697 -17.68 7.74 -27.91
C VAL A 697 -18.01 9.20 -28.19
N TRP A 698 -17.16 10.10 -27.71
CA TRP A 698 -17.29 11.54 -27.86
C TRP A 698 -16.18 12.11 -28.72
N MET A 699 -16.44 13.29 -29.30
CA MET A 699 -15.47 14.06 -30.06
C MET A 699 -15.56 15.54 -29.69
N ARG A 700 -14.40 16.20 -29.56
CA ARG A 700 -14.32 17.62 -29.24
C ARG A 700 -13.19 18.33 -30.01
N PRO A 701 -13.38 19.58 -30.47
CA PRO A 701 -12.30 20.40 -31.03
C PRO A 701 -11.15 20.65 -30.06
N LEU A 702 -9.91 20.60 -30.56
CA LEU A 702 -8.67 20.79 -29.77
C LEU A 702 -8.39 22.25 -29.40
N ASP A 703 -8.99 23.21 -30.10
CA ASP A 703 -8.93 24.65 -29.81
C ASP A 703 -9.94 25.09 -28.74
N GLY A 704 -10.77 24.17 -28.25
CA GLY A 704 -11.86 24.45 -27.34
C GLY A 704 -13.17 24.67 -28.09
N GLY A 705 -14.19 23.91 -27.70
CA GLY A 705 -15.51 23.96 -28.33
C GLY A 705 -16.49 23.00 -27.65
N ALA A 706 -17.71 22.92 -28.17
CA ALA A 706 -18.70 21.95 -27.71
C ALA A 706 -18.29 20.52 -28.08
N ALA A 707 -18.51 19.58 -27.17
CA ALA A 707 -18.34 18.17 -27.44
C ALA A 707 -19.59 17.59 -28.09
N THR A 708 -19.42 16.60 -28.95
CA THR A 708 -20.50 15.87 -29.62
C THR A 708 -20.37 14.38 -29.37
N VAL A 709 -21.48 13.73 -29.02
CA VAL A 709 -21.56 12.26 -29.02
C VAL A 709 -21.50 11.78 -30.46
N LEU A 710 -20.52 10.94 -30.78
CA LEU A 710 -20.38 10.31 -32.10
C LEU A 710 -21.17 9.02 -32.17
N VAL A 711 -20.99 8.16 -31.16
CA VAL A 711 -21.69 6.88 -31.03
C VAL A 711 -22.07 6.73 -29.57
N GLY A 712 -23.35 6.47 -29.34
CA GLY A 712 -23.90 6.13 -28.03
C GLY A 712 -25.19 5.33 -28.24
N GLY A 713 -25.51 4.45 -27.32
CA GLY A 713 -26.63 3.52 -27.46
C GLY A 713 -27.00 2.89 -26.13
N PRO A 714 -27.76 1.77 -26.06
CA PRO A 714 -28.01 1.02 -24.83
C PRO A 714 -26.83 0.10 -24.41
N ALA A 715 -25.82 -0.05 -25.26
CA ALA A 715 -24.61 -0.83 -25.00
C ALA A 715 -23.40 0.06 -24.68
N SER A 716 -22.26 -0.55 -24.33
CA SER A 716 -21.03 0.17 -24.00
C SER A 716 -20.00 0.06 -25.11
N GLU A 717 -19.78 1.18 -25.80
CA GLU A 717 -18.84 1.33 -26.90
C GLU A 717 -17.42 1.56 -26.38
N GLN A 718 -16.51 0.68 -26.81
CA GLN A 718 -15.13 0.68 -26.32
C GLN A 718 -14.08 0.71 -27.43
N THR A 719 -12.92 1.28 -27.08
CA THR A 719 -11.69 1.31 -27.91
C THR A 719 -11.95 1.81 -29.33
N PRO A 720 -12.46 3.04 -29.51
CA PRO A 720 -12.70 3.61 -30.83
C PRO A 720 -11.38 3.88 -31.58
N ALA A 721 -11.37 3.61 -32.88
CA ALA A 721 -10.25 3.89 -33.79
C ALA A 721 -10.73 4.44 -35.12
N LEU A 722 -10.19 5.58 -35.52
CA LEU A 722 -10.44 6.21 -36.82
C LEU A 722 -9.56 5.63 -37.91
N SER A 723 -10.12 5.50 -39.11
CA SER A 723 -9.35 5.23 -40.31
C SER A 723 -8.37 6.37 -40.61
N PRO A 724 -7.25 6.10 -41.30
CA PRO A 724 -6.25 7.13 -41.62
C PRO A 724 -6.80 8.31 -42.45
N ASP A 725 -7.84 8.07 -43.25
CA ASP A 725 -8.55 9.10 -44.03
C ASP A 725 -9.64 9.84 -43.21
N GLY A 726 -9.90 9.40 -41.98
CA GLY A 726 -10.89 9.99 -41.07
C GLY A 726 -12.36 9.74 -41.46
N ARG A 727 -12.62 8.85 -42.43
CA ARG A 727 -13.98 8.59 -42.95
C ARG A 727 -14.71 7.47 -42.24
N TRP A 728 -14.01 6.63 -41.49
CA TRP A 728 -14.57 5.46 -40.82
C TRP A 728 -14.17 5.42 -39.34
N LEU A 729 -15.12 5.04 -38.49
CA LEU A 729 -14.91 4.81 -37.07
C LEU A 729 -15.13 3.33 -36.77
N ALA A 730 -14.10 2.65 -36.28
CA ALA A 730 -14.21 1.30 -35.74
C ALA A 730 -14.32 1.35 -34.22
N TYR A 731 -15.13 0.49 -33.61
CA TYR A 731 -15.26 0.38 -32.16
C TYR A 731 -15.76 -1.01 -31.77
N SER A 732 -15.67 -1.37 -30.48
CA SER A 732 -16.21 -2.63 -29.97
C SER A 732 -17.45 -2.41 -29.11
N SER A 733 -18.48 -3.25 -29.24
CA SER A 733 -19.72 -3.12 -28.46
C SER A 733 -20.32 -4.50 -28.07
N PRO A 734 -20.89 -4.65 -26.86
CA PRO A 734 -21.46 -5.91 -26.36
C PRO A 734 -22.94 -6.14 -26.74
N GLU A 735 -23.44 -5.59 -27.85
CA GLU A 735 -24.87 -5.65 -28.22
C GLU A 735 -25.42 -7.04 -28.61
N SER A 736 -24.56 -8.03 -28.85
CA SER A 736 -24.98 -9.39 -29.25
C SER A 736 -24.26 -10.44 -28.40
N GLN A 737 -24.49 -11.74 -28.64
CA GLN A 737 -23.84 -12.85 -27.91
C GLN A 737 -22.31 -12.76 -28.02
N GLY A 738 -21.66 -12.01 -27.12
CA GLY A 738 -20.24 -11.66 -27.16
C GLY A 738 -19.96 -10.25 -27.69
N ARG A 739 -18.84 -9.65 -27.24
CA ARG A 739 -18.38 -8.33 -27.71
C ARG A 739 -17.88 -8.42 -29.15
N GLN A 740 -18.37 -7.54 -30.02
CA GLN A 740 -18.06 -7.51 -31.45
C GLN A 740 -17.42 -6.18 -31.87
N VAL A 741 -16.69 -6.19 -32.99
CA VAL A 741 -16.17 -5.00 -33.67
C VAL A 741 -17.16 -4.55 -34.74
N TYR A 742 -17.50 -3.26 -34.68
CA TYR A 742 -18.33 -2.56 -35.65
C TYR A 742 -17.54 -1.43 -36.31
N VAL A 743 -17.90 -1.11 -37.55
CA VAL A 743 -17.41 0.05 -38.29
C VAL A 743 -18.60 0.89 -38.74
N GLU A 744 -18.50 2.21 -38.60
CA GLU A 744 -19.49 3.21 -39.02
C GLU A 744 -18.84 4.32 -39.86
N PRO A 745 -19.59 4.97 -40.78
CA PRO A 745 -19.06 6.14 -41.48
C PRO A 745 -18.94 7.33 -40.52
N LEU A 746 -18.05 8.27 -40.83
CA LEU A 746 -17.93 9.54 -40.13
C LEU A 746 -18.14 10.71 -41.11
N PRO A 747 -19.15 11.58 -40.89
CA PRO A 747 -20.14 11.55 -39.81
C PRO A 747 -21.06 10.32 -39.90
N THR A 748 -21.54 9.84 -38.74
CA THR A 748 -22.42 8.66 -38.70
C THR A 748 -23.75 8.96 -39.38
N ASP A 749 -24.22 8.00 -40.16
CA ASP A 749 -25.54 7.99 -40.80
C ASP A 749 -26.42 6.84 -40.27
N GLY A 750 -26.00 6.21 -39.16
CA GLY A 750 -26.66 5.07 -38.54
C GLY A 750 -26.40 3.71 -39.20
N ARG A 751 -25.67 3.66 -40.33
CA ARG A 751 -25.24 2.39 -40.93
C ARG A 751 -23.98 1.88 -40.24
N ARG A 752 -23.98 0.60 -39.88
CA ARG A 752 -22.83 -0.07 -39.26
C ARG A 752 -22.59 -1.44 -39.86
N TRP A 753 -21.32 -1.80 -39.98
CA TRP A 753 -20.87 -3.12 -40.45
C TRP A 753 -20.22 -3.87 -39.30
N ARG A 754 -20.71 -5.08 -39.01
CA ARG A 754 -20.04 -6.00 -38.09
C ARG A 754 -18.87 -6.66 -38.81
N VAL A 755 -17.66 -6.48 -38.28
CA VAL A 755 -16.42 -7.03 -38.88
C VAL A 755 -15.98 -8.33 -38.21
N SER A 756 -16.24 -8.49 -36.92
CA SER A 756 -15.91 -9.73 -36.20
C SER A 756 -17.00 -10.80 -36.35
N MET A 757 -16.59 -12.06 -36.32
CA MET A 757 -17.50 -13.22 -36.47
C MET A 757 -18.10 -13.64 -35.12
N GLU A 758 -17.25 -13.96 -34.14
CA GLU A 758 -17.65 -14.49 -32.82
C GLU A 758 -17.24 -13.60 -31.65
N HIS A 759 -16.05 -13.00 -31.72
CA HIS A 759 -15.54 -12.08 -30.71
C HIS A 759 -14.59 -11.09 -31.36
N GLY A 760 -14.61 -9.84 -30.91
CA GLY A 760 -13.67 -8.84 -31.37
C GLY A 760 -13.57 -7.66 -30.39
N ARG A 761 -12.34 -7.23 -30.14
CA ARG A 761 -12.02 -6.09 -29.28
C ARG A 761 -10.83 -5.32 -29.82
N GLN A 762 -10.73 -4.06 -29.37
CA GLN A 762 -9.62 -3.16 -29.66
C GLN A 762 -9.27 -3.09 -31.16
N PRO A 763 -10.20 -2.61 -32.00
CA PRO A 763 -9.91 -2.42 -33.42
C PRO A 763 -8.83 -1.36 -33.63
N LEU A 764 -7.91 -1.59 -34.57
CA LEU A 764 -6.88 -0.64 -35.00
C LEU A 764 -6.70 -0.70 -36.52
N TRP A 765 -6.73 0.46 -37.18
CA TRP A 765 -6.47 0.56 -38.61
C TRP A 765 -4.97 0.54 -38.90
N SER A 766 -4.57 -0.12 -39.99
CA SER A 766 -3.22 0.06 -40.53
C SER A 766 -3.04 1.48 -41.06
N ALA A 767 -1.80 1.97 -41.07
CA ALA A 767 -1.48 3.34 -41.51
C ALA A 767 -1.89 3.63 -42.96
N ASP A 768 -1.94 2.59 -43.81
CA ASP A 768 -2.40 2.67 -45.20
C ASP A 768 -3.93 2.51 -45.36
N GLY A 769 -4.65 2.19 -44.28
CA GLY A 769 -6.09 1.94 -44.29
C GLY A 769 -6.52 0.62 -44.95
N ALA A 770 -5.58 -0.19 -45.44
CA ALA A 770 -5.87 -1.43 -46.16
C ALA A 770 -6.31 -2.59 -45.25
N TRP A 771 -6.05 -2.48 -43.95
CA TRP A 771 -6.32 -3.53 -42.97
C TRP A 771 -6.92 -2.96 -41.68
N LEU A 772 -7.87 -3.71 -41.12
CA LEU A 772 -8.39 -3.50 -39.78
C LEU A 772 -7.97 -4.68 -38.89
N TYR A 773 -7.16 -4.40 -37.87
CA TYR A 773 -6.73 -5.37 -36.87
C TYR A 773 -7.69 -5.34 -35.67
N TYR A 774 -7.90 -6.49 -35.04
CA TYR A 774 -8.57 -6.62 -33.75
C TYR A 774 -8.11 -7.90 -33.08
N HIS A 775 -8.31 -8.04 -31.77
CA HIS A 775 -8.10 -9.32 -31.12
C HIS A 775 -9.44 -10.05 -30.89
N GLY A 776 -9.47 -11.32 -31.29
CA GLY A 776 -10.66 -12.17 -31.28
C GLY A 776 -10.70 -13.17 -30.12
N HIS A 777 -11.39 -14.29 -30.34
CA HIS A 777 -11.47 -15.40 -29.40
C HIS A 777 -10.07 -15.95 -29.09
N GLU A 778 -9.85 -16.49 -27.87
CA GLU A 778 -8.54 -17.00 -27.43
C GLU A 778 -7.37 -16.00 -27.58
N ARG A 779 -7.64 -14.69 -27.61
CA ARG A 779 -6.63 -13.60 -27.70
C ARG A 779 -5.85 -13.63 -29.02
N GLN A 780 -6.45 -14.19 -30.06
CA GLN A 780 -5.89 -14.22 -31.40
C GLN A 780 -5.88 -12.82 -32.03
N LEU A 781 -4.74 -12.36 -32.54
CA LEU A 781 -4.69 -11.17 -33.38
C LEU A 781 -5.19 -11.53 -34.78
N VAL A 782 -6.29 -10.91 -35.17
CA VAL A 782 -6.96 -11.09 -36.47
C VAL A 782 -6.86 -9.78 -37.23
N ARG A 783 -6.64 -9.88 -38.54
CA ARG A 783 -6.78 -8.73 -39.45
C ARG A 783 -7.80 -9.03 -40.53
N VAL A 784 -8.49 -7.99 -40.99
CA VAL A 784 -9.44 -8.08 -42.08
C VAL A 784 -9.05 -7.08 -43.14
N ARG A 785 -9.03 -7.53 -44.41
CA ARG A 785 -8.74 -6.65 -45.54
C ARG A 785 -9.91 -5.71 -45.76
N VAL A 786 -9.61 -4.43 -45.93
CA VAL A 786 -10.60 -3.40 -46.23
C VAL A 786 -10.57 -3.17 -47.73
N GLU A 787 -11.67 -3.49 -48.39
CA GLU A 787 -11.87 -3.39 -49.82
C GLU A 787 -12.91 -2.30 -50.12
N GLY A 788 -12.68 -1.51 -51.18
CA GLY A 788 -13.57 -0.41 -51.57
C GLY A 788 -13.15 0.96 -51.02
N GLY A 789 -12.48 1.75 -51.86
CA GLY A 789 -12.03 3.13 -51.54
C GLY A 789 -13.11 4.21 -51.73
N GLY A 790 -14.35 3.95 -51.29
CA GLY A 790 -15.52 4.80 -51.57
C GLY A 790 -16.49 4.97 -50.38
N ASN A 791 -17.79 5.06 -50.65
CA ASN A 791 -18.86 5.28 -49.66
C ASN A 791 -19.35 3.99 -48.95
N LEU A 792 -18.79 2.83 -49.27
CA LEU A 792 -19.17 1.53 -48.71
C LEU A 792 -17.89 0.71 -48.45
N PRO A 793 -17.60 0.33 -47.21
CA PRO A 793 -16.47 -0.54 -46.90
C PRO A 793 -16.92 -1.99 -47.10
N ALA A 794 -16.13 -2.75 -47.84
CA ALA A 794 -16.22 -4.20 -47.88
C ALA A 794 -15.10 -4.80 -47.04
N PHE A 795 -15.40 -5.87 -46.32
CA PHE A 795 -14.47 -6.53 -45.42
C PHE A 795 -14.22 -7.94 -45.93
N GLY A 796 -12.97 -8.26 -46.22
CA GLY A 796 -12.56 -9.60 -46.63
C GLY A 796 -12.68 -10.65 -45.51
N PRO A 797 -12.33 -11.91 -45.77
CA PRO A 797 -12.31 -12.93 -44.72
C PRO A 797 -11.27 -12.59 -43.62
N PRO A 798 -11.52 -12.98 -42.35
CA PRO A 798 -10.56 -12.80 -41.27
C PRO A 798 -9.29 -13.62 -41.51
N ASP A 799 -8.14 -12.96 -41.41
CA ASP A 799 -6.80 -13.53 -41.51
C ASP A 799 -6.18 -13.60 -40.10
N LEU A 800 -6.04 -14.83 -39.57
CA LEU A 800 -5.43 -15.10 -38.27
C LEU A 800 -3.90 -14.93 -38.37
N ARG A 801 -3.32 -14.10 -37.50
CA ARG A 801 -1.89 -13.83 -37.49
C ARG A 801 -1.15 -14.69 -36.48
N PHE A 802 -1.41 -14.47 -35.21
CA PHE A 802 -0.83 -15.20 -34.10
C PHE A 802 -1.63 -14.92 -32.82
N THR A 803 -1.40 -15.73 -31.79
CA THR A 803 -2.03 -15.52 -30.48
C THR A 803 -1.24 -14.50 -29.68
N LEU A 804 -1.89 -13.41 -29.27
CA LEU A 804 -1.28 -12.43 -28.38
C LEU A 804 -1.03 -13.07 -27.02
N PRO A 805 0.17 -12.91 -26.43
CA PRO A 805 0.48 -13.46 -25.12
C PRO A 805 -0.11 -12.58 -24.01
N LEU A 806 -1.41 -12.26 -24.09
CA LEU A 806 -2.13 -11.49 -23.08
C LEU A 806 -2.44 -12.45 -21.91
N ARG A 807 -2.11 -12.09 -20.67
CA ARG A 807 -2.62 -12.72 -19.43
C ARG A 807 -2.86 -11.62 -18.38
N GLY A 808 -3.67 -11.90 -17.36
CA GLY A 808 -3.96 -10.97 -16.25
C GLY A 808 -4.98 -9.88 -16.59
N TYR A 809 -4.99 -8.81 -15.78
CA TYR A 809 -5.94 -7.68 -15.87
C TYR A 809 -6.11 -7.10 -17.28
N ASP A 810 -7.35 -6.74 -17.62
CA ASP A 810 -7.75 -6.16 -18.91
C ASP A 810 -7.23 -4.71 -19.00
N VAL A 811 -6.13 -4.49 -19.73
CA VAL A 811 -5.71 -3.13 -20.13
C VAL A 811 -6.57 -2.66 -21.30
N ARG A 812 -6.78 -1.35 -21.45
CA ARG A 812 -7.66 -0.83 -22.51
C ARG A 812 -7.04 -1.05 -23.90
N TYR A 813 -5.73 -0.86 -24.01
CA TYR A 813 -4.97 -1.11 -25.24
C TYR A 813 -3.83 -2.12 -24.98
N HIS A 814 -4.05 -3.36 -25.41
CA HIS A 814 -3.11 -4.47 -25.30
C HIS A 814 -1.98 -4.42 -26.34
N TYR A 815 -2.23 -3.79 -27.48
CA TYR A 815 -1.30 -3.71 -28.60
C TYR A 815 -1.43 -2.41 -29.39
N GLY A 816 -0.41 -2.09 -30.20
CA GLY A 816 -0.40 -1.00 -31.18
C GLY A 816 0.36 -1.40 -32.43
N LEU A 817 0.04 -0.79 -33.57
CA LEU A 817 0.66 -1.10 -34.86
C LEU A 817 1.82 -0.14 -35.14
N ALA A 818 2.99 -0.67 -35.50
CA ALA A 818 4.24 0.07 -35.68
C ALA A 818 4.81 -0.01 -37.11
N GLY A 819 3.97 0.37 -38.07
CA GLY A 819 4.25 0.25 -39.50
C GLY A 819 4.09 -1.18 -40.01
N PRO A 820 4.52 -1.45 -41.26
CA PRO A 820 4.35 -2.75 -41.89
C PRO A 820 5.02 -3.84 -41.06
N GLY A 821 4.17 -4.72 -40.54
CA GLY A 821 4.60 -5.96 -39.97
C GLY A 821 5.26 -5.95 -38.59
N ARG A 822 5.11 -4.85 -37.86
CA ARG A 822 5.53 -4.78 -36.45
C ARG A 822 4.35 -4.44 -35.56
N VAL A 823 4.23 -5.18 -34.46
CA VAL A 823 3.18 -4.99 -33.46
C VAL A 823 3.84 -4.76 -32.11
N VAL A 824 3.51 -3.64 -31.46
CA VAL A 824 3.92 -3.40 -30.08
C VAL A 824 2.86 -4.00 -29.18
N VAL A 825 3.26 -4.79 -28.19
CA VAL A 825 2.36 -5.45 -27.25
C VAL A 825 2.73 -5.12 -25.81
N ASN A 826 1.73 -4.96 -24.96
CA ASN A 826 1.92 -4.88 -23.51
C ASN A 826 1.61 -6.24 -22.88
N VAL A 827 2.65 -6.98 -22.49
CA VAL A 827 2.52 -8.38 -22.07
C VAL A 827 2.97 -8.56 -20.63
N PRO A 828 2.31 -9.43 -19.85
CA PRO A 828 2.82 -9.83 -18.55
C PRO A 828 4.14 -10.60 -18.73
N PRO A 829 5.01 -10.67 -17.71
CA PRO A 829 6.20 -11.51 -17.71
C PRO A 829 5.81 -12.98 -17.88
N ALA A 830 6.75 -13.77 -18.43
CA ALA A 830 6.54 -15.19 -18.72
C ALA A 830 6.10 -16.00 -17.48
N GLU A 831 6.58 -15.60 -16.30
CA GLU A 831 6.12 -16.03 -14.98
C GLU A 831 5.67 -14.77 -14.21
N ALA A 832 4.39 -14.40 -14.34
CA ALA A 832 3.83 -13.36 -13.49
C ALA A 832 3.57 -13.95 -12.10
N PRO A 833 4.19 -13.42 -11.02
CA PRO A 833 3.78 -13.79 -9.69
C PRO A 833 2.31 -13.39 -9.52
N SER A 834 1.48 -14.34 -9.09
CA SER A 834 0.09 -14.06 -8.77
C SER A 834 0.03 -13.03 -7.65
N VAL A 835 -0.86 -12.04 -7.78
CA VAL A 835 -1.07 -11.04 -6.73
C VAL A 835 -1.91 -11.67 -5.62
N PRO A 836 -1.33 -11.88 -4.41
CA PRO A 836 -2.05 -12.50 -3.32
C PRO A 836 -2.99 -11.50 -2.63
N ALA A 837 -3.96 -12.04 -1.92
CA ALA A 837 -4.62 -11.31 -0.85
C ALA A 837 -3.83 -11.51 0.44
N THR A 838 -3.41 -10.42 1.09
CA THR A 838 -2.78 -10.49 2.41
C THR A 838 -3.87 -10.53 3.47
N VAL A 839 -3.76 -11.50 4.38
CA VAL A 839 -4.65 -11.68 5.53
C VAL A 839 -3.89 -11.30 6.80
N ILE A 840 -4.53 -10.47 7.63
CA ILE A 840 -4.08 -10.10 8.97
C ILE A 840 -5.12 -10.62 9.97
N LEU A 841 -4.71 -11.48 10.89
CA LEU A 841 -5.53 -11.95 12.02
C LEU A 841 -5.05 -11.31 13.31
N ASN A 842 -5.97 -11.06 14.24
CA ASN A 842 -5.71 -10.48 15.56
C ASN A 842 -4.98 -9.13 15.47
N ALA A 843 -5.31 -8.32 14.45
CA ALA A 843 -4.79 -6.97 14.31
C ALA A 843 -5.14 -6.16 15.58
N PRO A 844 -4.18 -5.55 16.28
CA PRO A 844 -4.50 -4.82 17.50
C PRO A 844 -5.25 -3.54 17.13
N LEU A 845 -6.46 -3.37 17.65
CA LEU A 845 -7.31 -2.21 17.39
C LEU A 845 -6.87 -1.01 18.26
N PRO A 846 -7.06 0.24 17.79
CA PRO A 846 -6.64 1.46 18.49
C PRO A 846 -7.47 1.83 19.73
#